data_AF-A0A1Q3QM66-F1
#
_entry.id   AF-A0A1Q3QM66-F1
#
_cell.length_a   1.000
_cell.length_b   1.000
_cell.length_c   1.000
_cell.angle_alpha   90.00
_cell.angle_beta   90.00
_cell.angle_gamma   90.00
#
_symmetry.space_group_name_H-M   'P 1'
#
loop_
_entity.id
_entity.type
_entity.pdbx_description
1 polymer ?
#
loop_
_entity_poly.entity_id
_entity_poly.type
_entity_poly.pdbx_seq_one_letter_code
_entity_poly.pdbx_strand_id
1 'polypeptide(L)'
;MDRPTQHETDDQGEALLYTVVAGLKWTANGIGKDYGRDFEVEIFHDGKTTGLLFIVQLKSTVRPRHSKDGSYLSVDLKARNARYLSGELRLPTFVVQADVSKGKLFWFAPQLDGVLKTKLTASPPAKTFTVRVPVANELPATSEALVEVVGKLTTLLASQRMMEVETIPFLAATALIEGRGELSKSLRDKSDALDLMVAQSGTEAGNFSDAREAIRVVLSSSQSSVEMKFFAALLEEKNERLAVRAVDDERGDHLAIVLATASKLRELTRNGPPELKLYAMIARVAGEFYALTREDWGLYQNRRVHESTGDVWWRARLRLYRAETIGRVRRKYEQFLRLVRISQKTPYESALPLAFLRIIEGAATLIHRLDLDGLPDAANAIRNSVLSVCQLAASIAARFGLDNERARAAVNAAMLSRDRSAECVVWAENEVAMIADRPIREWAQGLIASQAATLGDTSPVEEDVSIATEQQIYENMAYGLGIDLSDAENPLSEMVCAAISDFDPTRVLQTCSHMFLTLGRTGPGLLHFLLAQQLQLPTLGTKVIHCNLHKYTRHGPTLDSTYDEFRSDYCDHCPDQAPRSSDWKYTHAWQLQQNEINKEFMVGPRRSTYSSRPPLPPAPSIPMPAGSCAACGLGFEDSGPPWWCGHCQTWFCSRQACVDSHEKHPWPF
;
A
#
# COMPACT_ATOMS: atom_id res chain seq x y z
N MET A 1 -26.38 -72.49 -4.85
CA MET A 1 -26.10 -71.32 -3.99
C MET A 1 -25.90 -70.16 -4.93
N ASP A 2 -26.76 -69.15 -4.87
CA ASP A 2 -26.66 -67.99 -5.75
C ASP A 2 -25.63 -67.00 -5.22
N ARG A 3 -24.88 -66.38 -6.12
CA ARG A 3 -23.89 -65.38 -5.77
C ARG A 3 -24.62 -64.13 -5.24
N PRO A 4 -24.23 -63.56 -4.09
CA PRO A 4 -24.84 -62.31 -3.62
C PRO A 4 -24.64 -61.19 -4.63
N THR A 5 -25.71 -60.47 -4.97
CA THR A 5 -25.70 -59.35 -5.94
C THR A 5 -24.69 -58.24 -5.57
N GLN A 6 -24.39 -58.09 -4.27
CA GLN A 6 -23.37 -57.16 -3.80
C GLN A 6 -21.96 -57.58 -4.29
N HIS A 7 -21.64 -58.88 -4.31
CA HIS A 7 -20.34 -59.34 -4.81
C HIS A 7 -20.19 -59.08 -6.31
N GLU A 8 -21.27 -59.20 -7.08
CA GLU A 8 -21.25 -58.86 -8.51
C GLU A 8 -21.06 -57.35 -8.73
N THR A 9 -21.70 -56.53 -7.90
CA THR A 9 -21.55 -55.06 -7.93
C THR A 9 -20.12 -54.65 -7.56
N ASP A 10 -19.53 -55.31 -6.56
CA ASP A 10 -18.17 -55.04 -6.12
C ASP A 10 -17.16 -55.42 -7.22
N ASP A 11 -17.26 -56.64 -7.80
CA ASP A 11 -16.45 -57.08 -8.95
C ASP A 11 -16.52 -56.09 -10.13
N GLN A 12 -17.72 -55.62 -10.48
CA GLN A 12 -17.92 -54.65 -11.55
C GLN A 12 -17.24 -53.31 -11.24
N GLY A 13 -17.29 -52.88 -9.99
CA GLY A 13 -16.60 -51.67 -9.55
C GLY A 13 -15.08 -51.82 -9.60
N GLU A 14 -14.54 -52.97 -9.22
CA GLU A 14 -13.10 -53.25 -9.33
C GLU A 14 -12.65 -53.22 -10.78
N ALA A 15 -13.38 -53.91 -11.67
CA ALA A 15 -13.10 -53.91 -13.10
C ALA A 15 -13.16 -52.49 -13.69
N LEU A 16 -14.13 -51.68 -13.26
CA LEU A 16 -14.23 -50.27 -13.66
C LEU A 16 -13.02 -49.45 -13.20
N LEU A 17 -12.59 -49.63 -11.94
CA LEU A 17 -11.40 -48.95 -11.40
C LEU A 17 -10.16 -49.31 -12.22
N TYR A 18 -9.89 -50.60 -12.45
CA TYR A 18 -8.77 -51.04 -13.27
C TYR A 18 -8.81 -50.44 -14.68
N THR A 19 -9.98 -50.44 -15.32
CA THR A 19 -10.15 -49.89 -16.66
C THR A 19 -9.81 -48.40 -16.72
N VAL A 20 -10.33 -47.61 -15.77
CA VAL A 20 -10.09 -46.16 -15.75
C VAL A 20 -8.64 -45.84 -15.40
N VAL A 21 -8.06 -46.50 -14.40
CA VAL A 21 -6.65 -46.30 -13.99
C VAL A 21 -5.69 -46.70 -15.11
N ALA A 22 -5.93 -47.82 -15.78
CA ALA A 22 -5.12 -48.23 -16.94
C ALA A 22 -5.27 -47.24 -18.11
N GLY A 23 -6.46 -46.67 -18.32
CA GLY A 23 -6.70 -45.60 -19.30
C GLY A 23 -5.90 -44.33 -19.02
N LEU A 24 -5.63 -44.03 -17.74
CA LEU A 24 -4.72 -42.96 -17.30
C LEU A 24 -3.24 -43.34 -17.38
N LYS A 25 -2.92 -44.56 -17.83
CA LYS A 25 -1.58 -45.16 -17.86
C LYS A 25 -0.95 -45.30 -16.47
N TRP A 26 -1.77 -45.42 -15.43
CA TRP A 26 -1.33 -45.68 -14.06
C TRP A 26 -1.46 -47.18 -13.74
N THR A 27 -0.88 -47.62 -12.64
CA THR A 27 -1.03 -49.01 -12.16
C THR A 27 -1.87 -49.04 -10.90
N ALA A 28 -2.78 -50.02 -10.81
CA ALA A 28 -3.53 -50.32 -9.59
C ALA A 28 -3.16 -51.73 -9.14
N ASN A 29 -2.88 -51.90 -7.85
CA ASN A 29 -2.55 -53.17 -7.22
C ASN A 29 -3.57 -53.45 -6.11
N GLY A 30 -4.28 -54.58 -6.19
CA GLY A 30 -5.22 -55.00 -5.16
C GLY A 30 -4.53 -55.38 -3.83
N ILE A 31 -5.10 -54.97 -2.71
CA ILE A 31 -4.57 -55.24 -1.36
C ILE A 31 -5.40 -56.37 -0.71
N GLY A 32 -4.80 -57.56 -0.58
CA GLY A 32 -5.52 -58.78 -0.19
C GLY A 32 -6.06 -58.88 1.26
N LYS A 33 -5.83 -57.90 2.14
CA LYS A 33 -6.36 -57.90 3.52
C LYS A 33 -7.05 -56.57 3.85
N ASP A 34 -8.37 -56.61 3.94
CA ASP A 34 -9.30 -55.48 4.14
C ASP A 34 -9.20 -54.90 5.55
N TYR A 35 -8.36 -53.88 5.70
CA TYR A 35 -8.45 -52.89 6.78
C TYR A 35 -8.98 -51.56 6.24
N GLY A 36 -9.90 -51.62 5.27
CA GLY A 36 -10.42 -50.47 4.56
C GLY A 36 -9.48 -49.90 3.48
N ARG A 37 -8.57 -50.72 2.96
CA ARG A 37 -7.69 -50.38 1.83
C ARG A 37 -7.87 -51.47 0.79
N ASP A 38 -8.34 -51.10 -0.38
CA ASP A 38 -8.69 -52.06 -1.43
C ASP A 38 -7.62 -52.06 -2.52
N PHE A 39 -7.08 -50.87 -2.86
CA PHE A 39 -6.04 -50.73 -3.88
C PHE A 39 -4.93 -49.77 -3.46
N GLU A 40 -3.75 -50.01 -3.99
CA GLU A 40 -2.66 -49.05 -4.10
C GLU A 40 -2.53 -48.63 -5.57
N VAL A 41 -2.49 -47.34 -5.84
CA VAL A 41 -2.36 -46.78 -7.18
C VAL A 41 -1.05 -46.02 -7.27
N GLU A 42 -0.23 -46.34 -8.27
CA GLU A 42 1.00 -45.63 -8.59
C GLU A 42 0.84 -44.78 -9.84
N ILE A 43 1.25 -43.51 -9.75
CA ILE A 43 1.08 -42.51 -10.80
C ILE A 43 2.30 -42.56 -11.73
N PHE A 44 2.02 -42.65 -13.02
CA PHE A 44 3.03 -42.59 -14.08
C PHE A 44 2.83 -41.33 -14.92
N HIS A 45 3.94 -40.77 -15.39
CA HIS A 45 3.97 -39.64 -16.31
C HIS A 45 4.92 -39.99 -17.46
N ASP A 46 4.45 -39.89 -18.70
CA ASP A 46 5.20 -40.27 -19.91
C ASP A 46 5.86 -41.66 -19.86
N GLY A 47 5.15 -42.63 -19.28
CA GLY A 47 5.63 -44.01 -19.14
C GLY A 47 6.73 -44.22 -18.09
N LYS A 48 7.04 -43.19 -17.28
CA LYS A 48 7.96 -43.28 -16.14
C LYS A 48 7.18 -43.20 -14.84
N THR A 49 7.61 -43.98 -13.84
CA THR A 49 7.08 -43.84 -12.49
C THR A 49 7.43 -42.45 -11.96
N THR A 50 6.46 -41.81 -11.30
CA THR A 50 6.67 -40.54 -10.58
C THR A 50 7.13 -40.77 -9.13
N GLY A 51 7.06 -42.01 -8.64
CA GLY A 51 7.22 -42.34 -7.22
C GLY A 51 6.04 -41.91 -6.33
N LEU A 52 5.00 -41.29 -6.90
CA LEU A 52 3.78 -40.92 -6.18
C LEU A 52 2.81 -42.09 -6.15
N LEU A 53 2.37 -42.44 -4.94
CA LEU A 53 1.41 -43.50 -4.68
C LEU A 53 0.29 -43.01 -3.77
N PHE A 54 -0.90 -43.58 -3.95
CA PHE A 54 -2.03 -43.34 -3.07
C PHE A 54 -2.87 -44.60 -2.86
N ILE A 55 -3.57 -44.63 -1.74
CA ILE A 55 -4.45 -45.73 -1.34
C ILE A 55 -5.88 -45.40 -1.75
N VAL A 56 -6.60 -46.42 -2.23
CA VAL A 56 -8.03 -46.32 -2.57
C VAL A 56 -8.83 -47.25 -1.67
N GLN A 57 -9.86 -46.69 -1.04
CA GLN A 57 -11.02 -47.45 -0.57
C GLN A 57 -12.12 -47.31 -1.64
N LEU A 58 -12.41 -48.40 -2.33
CA LEU A 58 -13.48 -48.51 -3.30
C LEU A 58 -14.82 -48.76 -2.60
N LYS A 59 -15.87 -48.10 -3.12
CA LYS A 59 -17.26 -48.33 -2.76
C LYS A 59 -18.08 -48.44 -4.04
N SER A 60 -18.66 -49.61 -4.28
CA SER A 60 -19.40 -49.89 -5.51
C SER A 60 -20.90 -49.87 -5.25
N THR A 61 -21.68 -49.30 -6.18
CA THR A 61 -23.15 -49.28 -6.11
C THR A 61 -23.78 -49.23 -7.50
N VAL A 62 -24.94 -49.86 -7.65
CA VAL A 62 -25.82 -49.73 -8.82
C VAL A 62 -26.79 -48.53 -8.70
N ARG A 63 -26.94 -47.96 -7.50
CA ARG A 63 -27.87 -46.86 -7.20
C ARG A 63 -27.22 -45.84 -6.27
N PRO A 64 -26.37 -44.94 -6.79
CA PRO A 64 -25.71 -43.93 -5.97
C PRO A 64 -26.72 -42.95 -5.36
N ARG A 65 -26.51 -42.55 -4.10
CA ARG A 65 -27.38 -41.59 -3.38
C ARG A 65 -26.91 -40.17 -3.66
N HIS A 66 -27.47 -39.55 -4.69
CA HIS A 66 -27.23 -38.14 -5.01
C HIS A 66 -27.88 -37.21 -3.97
N SER A 67 -27.27 -36.04 -3.75
CA SER A 67 -27.90 -34.91 -3.08
C SER A 67 -29.09 -34.36 -3.87
N LYS A 68 -29.96 -33.57 -3.22
CA LYS A 68 -31.16 -33.01 -3.86
C LYS A 68 -30.84 -32.11 -5.07
N ASP A 69 -29.74 -31.38 -5.00
CA ASP A 69 -29.20 -30.51 -6.05
C ASP A 69 -28.24 -31.24 -7.01
N GLY A 70 -27.97 -32.53 -6.78
CA GLY A 70 -27.05 -33.34 -7.59
C GLY A 70 -25.56 -33.02 -7.42
N SER A 71 -25.17 -32.12 -6.52
CA SER A 71 -23.78 -31.68 -6.35
C SER A 71 -22.84 -32.73 -5.76
N TYR A 72 -23.34 -33.68 -4.96
CA TYR A 72 -22.51 -34.73 -4.34
C TYR A 72 -23.22 -36.08 -4.19
N LEU A 73 -22.44 -37.14 -3.99
CA LEU A 73 -22.85 -38.49 -3.63
C LEU A 73 -22.67 -38.73 -2.13
N SER A 74 -23.64 -39.38 -1.49
CA SER A 74 -23.60 -39.73 -0.07
C SER A 74 -23.13 -41.17 0.14
N VAL A 75 -21.93 -41.33 0.67
CA VAL A 75 -21.27 -42.65 0.87
C VAL A 75 -21.13 -42.92 2.36
N ASP A 76 -21.62 -44.08 2.82
CA ASP A 76 -21.52 -44.45 4.22
C ASP A 76 -20.22 -45.22 4.49
N LEU A 77 -19.43 -44.73 5.44
CA LEU A 77 -18.24 -45.39 5.95
C LEU A 77 -18.50 -45.88 7.37
N LYS A 78 -18.01 -47.08 7.70
CA LYS A 78 -17.95 -47.53 9.09
C LYS A 78 -17.08 -46.54 9.88
N ALA A 79 -17.48 -46.20 11.10
CA ALA A 79 -16.77 -45.19 11.89
C ALA A 79 -15.28 -45.52 12.10
N ARG A 80 -14.95 -46.80 12.30
CA ARG A 80 -13.57 -47.27 12.37
C ARG A 80 -12.78 -46.96 11.08
N ASN A 81 -13.38 -47.20 9.91
CA ASN A 81 -12.75 -46.95 8.62
C ASN A 81 -12.62 -45.43 8.39
N ALA A 82 -13.63 -44.64 8.75
CA ALA A 82 -13.57 -43.19 8.63
C ALA A 82 -12.44 -42.59 9.47
N ARG A 83 -12.26 -43.04 10.73
CA ARG A 83 -11.12 -42.63 11.58
C ARG A 83 -9.79 -43.08 11.00
N TYR A 84 -9.71 -44.36 10.63
CA TYR A 84 -8.50 -44.92 10.05
C TYR A 84 -8.05 -44.16 8.80
N LEU A 85 -8.94 -43.96 7.83
CA LEU A 85 -8.62 -43.31 6.55
C LEU A 85 -8.34 -41.80 6.69
N SER A 86 -9.00 -41.10 7.62
CA SER A 86 -8.85 -39.64 7.74
C SER A 86 -7.74 -39.19 8.69
N GLY A 87 -7.38 -40.01 9.69
CA GLY A 87 -6.53 -39.58 10.80
C GLY A 87 -5.43 -40.55 11.22
N GLU A 88 -5.53 -41.87 10.95
CA GLU A 88 -4.51 -42.85 11.38
C GLU A 88 -3.59 -43.24 10.20
N LEU A 89 -4.15 -43.41 9.01
CA LEU A 89 -3.39 -43.80 7.83
C LEU A 89 -2.47 -42.66 7.39
N ARG A 90 -1.17 -42.96 7.30
CA ARG A 90 -0.11 -42.00 6.98
C ARG A 90 0.30 -42.02 5.50
N LEU A 91 -0.58 -42.49 4.62
CA LEU A 91 -0.40 -42.49 3.16
C LEU A 91 -1.52 -41.66 2.52
N PRO A 92 -1.28 -40.96 1.40
CA PRO A 92 -2.34 -40.28 0.66
C PRO A 92 -3.47 -41.25 0.35
N THR A 93 -4.70 -40.92 0.73
CA THR A 93 -5.82 -41.86 0.68
C THR A 93 -7.07 -41.21 0.10
N PHE A 94 -7.78 -41.97 -0.72
CA PHE A 94 -9.01 -41.58 -1.36
C PHE A 94 -10.12 -42.60 -1.14
N VAL A 95 -11.34 -42.10 -0.97
CA VAL A 95 -12.56 -42.89 -1.11
C VAL A 95 -13.05 -42.71 -2.53
N VAL A 96 -13.18 -43.81 -3.26
CA VAL A 96 -13.67 -43.81 -4.65
C VAL A 96 -15.02 -44.48 -4.70
N GLN A 97 -16.02 -43.75 -5.17
CA GLN A 97 -17.37 -44.25 -5.39
C GLN A 97 -17.52 -44.68 -6.86
N ALA A 98 -17.74 -45.98 -7.09
CA ALA A 98 -18.08 -46.52 -8.39
C ALA A 98 -19.61 -46.60 -8.56
N ASP A 99 -20.13 -45.88 -9.56
CA ASP A 99 -21.48 -46.08 -10.10
C ASP A 99 -21.38 -47.06 -11.27
N VAL A 100 -21.56 -48.34 -10.98
CA VAL A 100 -21.40 -49.41 -11.98
C VAL A 100 -22.51 -49.36 -13.04
N SER A 101 -23.66 -48.76 -12.72
CA SER A 101 -24.78 -48.64 -13.66
C SER A 101 -24.49 -47.66 -14.80
N LYS A 102 -23.70 -46.62 -14.51
CA LYS A 102 -23.30 -45.59 -15.47
C LYS A 102 -21.84 -45.69 -15.91
N GLY A 103 -21.06 -46.60 -15.32
CA GLY A 103 -19.63 -46.74 -15.60
C GLY A 103 -18.82 -45.52 -15.15
N LYS A 104 -19.18 -44.89 -14.02
CA LYS A 104 -18.55 -43.65 -13.53
C LYS A 104 -17.83 -43.85 -12.20
N LEU A 105 -16.71 -43.15 -12.02
CA LEU A 105 -15.93 -43.13 -10.78
C LEU A 105 -15.83 -41.71 -10.23
N PHE A 106 -16.09 -41.56 -8.94
CA PHE A 106 -15.99 -40.28 -8.23
C PHE A 106 -15.05 -40.39 -7.05
N TRP A 107 -14.21 -39.39 -6.80
CA TRP A 107 -13.19 -39.45 -5.73
C TRP A 107 -13.34 -38.37 -4.67
N PHE A 108 -12.92 -38.71 -3.45
CA PHE A 108 -12.92 -37.82 -2.28
C PHE A 108 -11.70 -38.11 -1.39
N ALA A 109 -11.05 -37.05 -0.91
CA ALA A 109 -9.87 -37.13 -0.05
C ALA A 109 -10.25 -36.93 1.43
N PRO A 110 -10.52 -37.99 2.22
CA PRO A 110 -10.95 -37.87 3.62
C PRO A 110 -9.94 -37.15 4.52
N GLN A 111 -8.66 -37.20 4.19
CA GLN A 111 -7.58 -36.57 4.98
C GLN A 111 -7.54 -35.04 4.85
N LEU A 112 -8.19 -34.45 3.83
CA LEU A 112 -8.32 -32.99 3.66
C LEU A 112 -9.66 -32.44 4.20
N ASP A 113 -10.61 -33.31 4.59
CA ASP A 113 -11.92 -32.87 5.06
C ASP A 113 -11.88 -32.50 6.56
N GLY A 114 -11.77 -31.20 6.84
CA GLY A 114 -11.82 -30.66 8.20
C GLY A 114 -13.18 -30.89 8.89
N VAL A 115 -14.29 -30.95 8.15
CA VAL A 115 -15.63 -31.21 8.70
C VAL A 115 -15.73 -32.66 9.14
N LEU A 116 -15.22 -33.60 8.35
CA LEU A 116 -15.13 -35.01 8.73
C LEU A 116 -14.29 -35.17 10.00
N LYS A 117 -13.09 -34.57 10.05
CA LYS A 117 -12.22 -34.63 11.24
C LYS A 117 -12.92 -34.11 12.50
N THR A 118 -13.58 -32.94 12.40
CA THR A 118 -14.32 -32.34 13.52
C THR A 118 -15.49 -33.23 13.98
N LYS A 119 -16.22 -33.85 13.05
CA LYS A 119 -17.30 -34.79 13.39
C LYS A 119 -16.77 -36.05 14.07
N LEU A 120 -15.61 -36.54 13.66
CA LEU A 120 -14.99 -37.74 14.23
C LEU A 120 -14.46 -37.51 15.65
N THR A 121 -14.05 -36.29 16.00
CA THR A 121 -13.66 -35.90 17.37
C THR A 121 -14.84 -35.53 18.26
N ALA A 122 -15.89 -34.90 17.72
CA ALA A 122 -17.03 -34.40 18.52
C ALA A 122 -18.13 -35.45 18.79
N SER A 123 -18.22 -36.52 17.99
CA SER A 123 -19.37 -37.45 18.08
C SER A 123 -19.17 -38.58 19.08
N PRO A 124 -20.23 -39.00 19.84
CA PRO A 124 -20.27 -40.32 20.46
C PRO A 124 -20.08 -41.43 19.40
N PRO A 125 -19.82 -42.70 19.78
CA PRO A 125 -19.49 -43.76 18.82
C PRO A 125 -20.68 -44.12 17.92
N ALA A 126 -20.91 -43.31 16.88
CA ALA A 126 -21.78 -43.65 15.76
C ALA A 126 -21.18 -44.86 15.04
N LYS A 127 -22.01 -45.79 14.56
CA LYS A 127 -21.54 -46.96 13.82
C LYS A 127 -21.04 -46.60 12.41
N THR A 128 -21.61 -45.55 11.81
CA THR A 128 -21.32 -45.10 10.46
C THR A 128 -21.27 -43.58 10.36
N PHE A 129 -20.45 -43.07 9.43
CA PHE A 129 -20.38 -41.67 9.04
C PHE A 129 -20.61 -41.56 7.53
N THR A 130 -21.48 -40.63 7.13
CA THR A 130 -21.71 -40.36 5.71
C THR A 130 -20.74 -39.28 5.24
N VAL A 131 -19.89 -39.62 4.26
CA VAL A 131 -19.03 -38.67 3.55
C VAL A 131 -19.70 -38.19 2.26
N ARG A 132 -19.37 -36.97 1.85
CA ARG A 132 -19.92 -36.35 0.65
C ARG A 132 -18.85 -36.37 -0.45
N VAL A 133 -19.05 -37.18 -1.47
CA VAL A 133 -18.14 -37.30 -2.62
C VAL A 133 -18.64 -36.35 -3.73
N PRO A 134 -17.91 -35.29 -4.10
CA PRO A 134 -18.37 -34.34 -5.12
C PRO A 134 -18.58 -35.01 -6.48
N VAL A 135 -19.68 -34.70 -7.17
CA VAL A 135 -19.91 -35.21 -8.54
C VAL A 135 -18.94 -34.57 -9.54
N ALA A 136 -18.45 -33.37 -9.26
CA ALA A 136 -17.42 -32.70 -10.05
C ALA A 136 -16.09 -33.47 -10.09
N ASN A 137 -15.83 -34.35 -9.11
CA ASN A 137 -14.61 -35.16 -9.01
C ASN A 137 -14.73 -36.47 -9.79
N GLU A 138 -15.13 -36.41 -11.06
CA GLU A 138 -15.33 -37.59 -11.92
C GLU A 138 -14.02 -37.98 -12.64
N LEU A 139 -13.61 -39.25 -12.56
CA LEU A 139 -12.50 -39.80 -13.35
C LEU A 139 -13.01 -40.39 -14.68
N PRO A 140 -12.22 -40.31 -15.77
CA PRO A 140 -10.84 -39.83 -15.84
C PRO A 140 -10.66 -38.31 -15.96
N ALA A 141 -11.73 -37.54 -16.18
CA ALA A 141 -11.66 -36.12 -16.53
C ALA A 141 -10.95 -35.23 -15.50
N THR A 142 -10.90 -35.64 -14.23
CA THR A 142 -10.28 -34.88 -13.12
C THR A 142 -8.97 -35.49 -12.61
N SER A 143 -8.25 -36.23 -13.44
CA SER A 143 -6.98 -36.87 -13.06
C SER A 143 -5.91 -35.88 -12.62
N GLU A 144 -5.75 -34.75 -13.32
CA GLU A 144 -4.79 -33.69 -12.94
C GLU A 144 -5.09 -33.10 -11.57
N ALA A 145 -6.36 -32.78 -11.30
CA ALA A 145 -6.80 -32.30 -10.00
C ALA A 145 -6.58 -33.35 -8.89
N LEU A 146 -6.77 -34.64 -9.20
CA LEU A 146 -6.45 -35.72 -8.26
C LEU A 146 -4.95 -35.75 -7.95
N VAL A 147 -4.07 -35.66 -8.96
CA VAL A 147 -2.61 -35.63 -8.78
C VAL A 147 -2.19 -34.44 -7.90
N GLU A 148 -2.77 -33.26 -8.12
CA GLU A 148 -2.53 -32.08 -7.28
C GLU A 148 -2.93 -32.35 -5.81
N VAL A 149 -4.07 -33.00 -5.59
CA VAL A 149 -4.53 -33.39 -4.25
C VAL A 149 -3.62 -34.45 -3.62
N VAL A 150 -3.08 -35.39 -4.39
CA VAL A 150 -2.05 -36.35 -3.91
C VAL A 150 -0.81 -35.60 -3.41
N GLY A 151 -0.35 -34.58 -4.15
CA GLY A 151 0.75 -33.70 -3.72
C GLY A 151 0.46 -32.99 -2.41
N LYS A 152 -0.72 -32.35 -2.28
CA LYS A 152 -1.17 -31.69 -1.05
C LYS A 152 -1.22 -32.64 0.14
N LEU A 153 -1.77 -33.84 -0.05
CA LEU A 153 -1.82 -34.89 0.98
C LEU A 153 -0.43 -35.34 1.40
N THR A 154 0.47 -35.54 0.45
CA THR A 154 1.86 -35.96 0.73
C THR A 154 2.56 -34.93 1.62
N THR A 155 2.43 -33.64 1.29
CA THR A 155 2.99 -32.54 2.10
C THR A 155 2.35 -32.50 3.49
N LEU A 156 1.03 -32.54 3.59
CA LEU A 156 0.31 -32.53 4.87
C LEU A 156 0.77 -33.68 5.79
N LEU A 157 0.81 -34.90 5.25
CA LEU A 157 1.19 -36.09 6.01
C LEU A 157 2.67 -36.07 6.41
N ALA A 158 3.55 -35.54 5.55
CA ALA A 158 4.96 -35.36 5.88
C ALA A 158 5.14 -34.34 7.01
N SER A 159 4.42 -33.21 6.97
CA SER A 159 4.42 -32.21 8.04
C SER A 159 3.91 -32.78 9.36
N GLN A 160 2.82 -33.55 9.34
CA GLN A 160 2.30 -34.23 10.54
C GLN A 160 3.31 -35.21 11.13
N ARG A 161 3.95 -36.03 10.30
CA ARG A 161 5.01 -36.95 10.76
C ARG A 161 6.17 -36.17 11.37
N MET A 162 6.58 -35.06 10.78
CA MET A 162 7.66 -34.23 11.31
C MET A 162 7.33 -33.67 12.71
N MET A 163 6.06 -33.33 12.97
CA MET A 163 5.60 -32.89 14.30
C MET A 163 5.57 -34.03 15.33
N GLU A 164 5.34 -35.27 14.89
CA GLU A 164 5.27 -36.46 15.77
C GLU A 164 6.65 -37.01 16.16
N VAL A 165 7.69 -36.78 15.33
CA VAL A 165 9.03 -37.30 15.56
C VAL A 165 9.74 -36.49 16.65
N GLU A 166 10.23 -37.18 17.68
CA GLU A 166 11.06 -36.57 18.72
C GLU A 166 12.40 -36.04 18.17
N THR A 167 12.95 -35.01 18.81
CA THR A 167 14.16 -34.32 18.34
C THR A 167 15.38 -35.26 18.20
N ILE A 168 15.60 -36.17 19.13
CA ILE A 168 16.79 -37.06 19.10
C ILE A 168 16.71 -38.04 17.92
N PRO A 169 15.62 -38.82 17.73
CA PRO A 169 15.44 -39.65 16.55
C PRO A 169 15.54 -38.87 15.23
N PHE A 170 14.99 -37.65 15.18
CA PHE A 170 15.09 -36.78 14.00
C PHE A 170 16.54 -36.45 13.65
N LEU A 171 17.35 -36.03 14.63
CA LEU A 171 18.76 -35.72 14.42
C LEU A 171 19.56 -36.95 13.98
N ALA A 172 19.28 -38.12 14.58
CA ALA A 172 19.93 -39.38 14.20
C ALA A 172 19.59 -39.78 12.74
N ALA A 173 18.33 -39.65 12.33
CA ALA A 173 17.90 -39.98 10.97
C ALA A 173 18.45 -39.00 9.92
N THR A 174 18.47 -37.70 10.24
CA THR A 174 18.96 -36.66 9.33
C THR A 174 20.49 -36.60 9.24
N ALA A 175 21.21 -37.23 10.18
CA ALA A 175 22.66 -37.36 10.10
C ALA A 175 23.13 -38.12 8.85
N LEU A 176 22.27 -38.97 8.27
CA LEU A 176 22.53 -39.76 7.07
C LEU A 176 22.27 -39.01 5.76
N ILE A 177 21.67 -37.81 5.83
CA ILE A 177 21.36 -37.00 4.64
C ILE A 177 22.62 -36.22 4.22
N GLU A 178 23.06 -36.42 2.98
CA GLU A 178 24.05 -35.55 2.35
C GLU A 178 23.45 -34.13 2.19
N GLY A 179 24.18 -33.08 2.60
CA GLY A 179 23.67 -31.71 2.54
C GLY A 179 22.87 -31.23 3.77
N ARG A 180 23.27 -31.62 4.99
CA ARG A 180 22.64 -31.15 6.26
C ARG A 180 22.42 -29.63 6.35
N GLY A 181 23.33 -28.83 5.81
CA GLY A 181 23.16 -27.37 5.76
C GLY A 181 21.98 -26.93 4.88
N GLU A 182 21.78 -27.59 3.74
CA GLU A 182 20.64 -27.34 2.85
C GLU A 182 19.32 -27.76 3.49
N LEU A 183 19.31 -28.90 4.18
CA LEU A 183 18.15 -29.33 4.96
C LEU A 183 17.81 -28.31 6.05
N SER A 184 18.79 -27.88 6.84
CA SER A 184 18.59 -26.87 7.89
C SER A 184 18.04 -25.56 7.31
N LYS A 185 18.58 -25.10 6.17
CA LYS A 185 18.11 -23.89 5.50
C LYS A 185 16.69 -24.07 4.95
N SER A 186 16.38 -25.19 4.31
CA SER A 186 15.06 -25.50 3.77
C SER A 186 13.98 -25.61 4.85
N LEU A 187 14.32 -26.14 6.03
CA LEU A 187 13.43 -26.15 7.20
C LEU A 187 13.25 -24.76 7.77
N ARG A 188 14.32 -23.95 7.84
CA ARG A 188 14.23 -22.56 8.28
C ARG A 188 13.34 -21.73 7.36
N ASP A 189 13.52 -21.83 6.05
CA ASP A 189 12.70 -21.11 5.07
C ASP A 189 11.21 -21.47 5.18
N LYS A 190 10.89 -22.75 5.43
CA LYS A 190 9.51 -23.19 5.68
C LYS A 190 8.94 -22.67 7.00
N SER A 191 9.76 -22.63 8.05
CA SER A 191 9.37 -22.03 9.33
C SER A 191 9.07 -20.53 9.15
N ASP A 192 9.98 -19.79 8.52
CA ASP A 192 9.80 -18.36 8.25
C ASP A 192 8.54 -18.12 7.39
N ALA A 193 8.28 -18.95 6.38
CA ALA A 193 7.06 -18.85 5.57
C ALA A 193 5.78 -19.03 6.41
N LEU A 194 5.76 -19.98 7.36
CA LEU A 194 4.64 -20.17 8.28
C LEU A 194 4.47 -18.97 9.22
N ASP A 195 5.57 -18.42 9.75
CA ASP A 195 5.54 -17.22 10.59
C ASP A 195 4.97 -16.01 9.82
N LEU A 196 5.37 -15.84 8.56
CA LEU A 196 4.83 -14.79 7.68
C LEU A 196 3.36 -15.02 7.32
N MET A 197 2.92 -16.27 7.14
CA MET A 197 1.49 -16.56 6.95
C MET A 197 0.66 -16.16 8.18
N VAL A 198 1.13 -16.46 9.39
CA VAL A 198 0.48 -16.04 10.64
C VAL A 198 0.45 -14.51 10.73
N ALA A 199 1.56 -13.84 10.44
CA ALA A 199 1.64 -12.39 10.44
C ALA A 199 0.70 -11.75 9.39
N GLN A 200 0.53 -12.38 8.23
CA GLN A 200 -0.41 -11.94 7.21
C GLN A 200 -1.85 -12.04 7.69
N SER A 201 -2.24 -13.17 8.30
CA SER A 201 -3.58 -13.31 8.89
C SER A 201 -3.81 -12.29 10.02
N GLY A 202 -2.79 -12.01 10.85
CA GLY A 202 -2.84 -10.95 11.86
C GLY A 202 -3.04 -9.56 11.25
N THR A 203 -2.33 -9.25 10.16
CA THR A 203 -2.47 -8.00 9.39
C THR A 203 -3.89 -7.84 8.85
N GLU A 204 -4.45 -8.90 8.26
CA GLU A 204 -5.81 -8.90 7.69
C GLU A 204 -6.90 -8.80 8.77
N ALA A 205 -6.62 -9.28 9.97
CA ALA A 205 -7.50 -9.15 11.14
C ALA A 205 -7.37 -7.78 11.85
N GLY A 206 -6.44 -6.91 11.44
CA GLY A 206 -6.18 -5.61 12.08
C GLY A 206 -5.25 -5.67 13.29
N ASN A 207 -4.62 -6.81 13.59
CA ASN A 207 -3.67 -7.00 14.69
C ASN A 207 -2.26 -6.55 14.27
N PHE A 208 -2.10 -5.26 13.97
CA PHE A 208 -0.89 -4.73 13.33
C PHE A 208 0.37 -4.79 14.20
N SER A 209 0.24 -4.71 15.52
CA SER A 209 1.38 -4.80 16.47
C SER A 209 2.04 -6.17 16.43
N ASP A 210 1.22 -7.21 16.51
CA ASP A 210 1.69 -8.60 16.63
C ASP A 210 2.26 -9.07 15.29
N ALA A 211 1.60 -8.66 14.19
CA ALA A 211 2.13 -8.87 12.84
C ALA A 211 3.49 -8.20 12.67
N ARG A 212 3.67 -6.96 13.14
CA ARG A 212 4.95 -6.24 13.05
C ARG A 212 6.07 -6.96 13.80
N GLU A 213 5.79 -7.52 14.98
CA GLU A 213 6.78 -8.27 15.74
C GLU A 213 7.19 -9.56 15.03
N ALA A 214 6.22 -10.34 14.53
CA ALA A 214 6.50 -11.56 13.78
C ALA A 214 7.34 -11.29 12.51
N ILE A 215 7.02 -10.21 11.77
CA ILE A 215 7.76 -9.79 10.58
C ILE A 215 9.20 -9.38 10.94
N ARG A 216 9.38 -8.67 12.06
CA ARG A 216 10.70 -8.22 12.55
C ARG A 216 11.62 -9.40 12.87
N VAL A 217 11.10 -10.49 13.43
CA VAL A 217 11.87 -11.70 13.74
C VAL A 217 12.51 -12.27 12.47
N VAL A 218 11.76 -12.38 11.36
CA VAL A 218 12.29 -12.90 10.08
C VAL A 218 13.32 -11.95 9.48
N LEU A 219 13.05 -10.64 9.50
CA LEU A 219 13.94 -9.64 8.93
C LEU A 219 15.30 -9.57 9.63
N SER A 220 15.31 -9.64 10.96
CA SER A 220 16.50 -9.52 11.80
C SER A 220 17.32 -10.82 11.89
N SER A 221 16.71 -11.97 11.61
CA SER A 221 17.36 -13.28 11.66
C SER A 221 18.55 -13.38 10.71
N SER A 222 19.73 -13.79 11.19
CA SER A 222 20.89 -14.05 10.33
C SER A 222 20.76 -15.35 9.52
N GLN A 223 19.81 -16.21 9.90
CA GLN A 223 19.61 -17.54 9.30
C GLN A 223 18.55 -17.53 8.20
N SER A 224 17.68 -16.53 8.19
CA SER A 224 16.63 -16.38 7.19
C SER A 224 17.20 -16.06 5.82
N SER A 225 16.71 -16.73 4.79
CA SER A 225 17.15 -16.48 3.41
C SER A 225 16.76 -15.08 2.94
N VAL A 226 17.45 -14.61 1.90
CA VAL A 226 17.12 -13.33 1.24
C VAL A 226 15.67 -13.31 0.75
N GLU A 227 15.17 -14.45 0.27
CA GLU A 227 13.81 -14.60 -0.23
C GLU A 227 12.77 -14.40 0.89
N MET A 228 12.95 -15.07 2.04
CA MET A 228 12.02 -14.89 3.17
C MET A 228 12.07 -13.47 3.72
N LYS A 229 13.25 -12.85 3.82
CA LYS A 229 13.37 -11.44 4.22
C LYS A 229 12.72 -10.48 3.22
N PHE A 230 12.80 -10.80 1.94
CA PHE A 230 12.17 -10.02 0.88
C PHE A 230 10.65 -10.03 1.02
N PHE A 231 10.04 -11.21 1.21
CA PHE A 231 8.60 -11.31 1.45
C PHE A 231 8.19 -10.68 2.78
N ALA A 232 9.00 -10.79 3.82
CA ALA A 232 8.78 -10.11 5.10
C ALA A 232 8.73 -8.58 4.93
N ALA A 233 9.61 -8.00 4.10
CA ALA A 233 9.59 -6.56 3.81
C ALA A 233 8.34 -6.11 3.02
N LEU A 234 7.87 -6.94 2.08
CA LEU A 234 6.60 -6.67 1.38
C LEU A 234 5.38 -6.75 2.31
N LEU A 235 5.39 -7.71 3.23
CA LEU A 235 4.34 -7.85 4.24
C LEU A 235 4.37 -6.70 5.26
N GLU A 236 5.56 -6.23 5.64
CA GLU A 236 5.73 -5.03 6.46
C GLU A 236 5.07 -3.81 5.80
N GLU A 237 5.34 -3.58 4.51
CA GLU A 237 4.69 -2.50 3.75
C GLU A 237 3.16 -2.61 3.80
N LYS A 238 2.61 -3.81 3.56
CA LYS A 238 1.16 -4.06 3.63
C LYS A 238 0.61 -3.75 5.03
N ASN A 239 1.31 -4.20 6.07
CA ASN A 239 0.94 -4.01 7.48
C ASN A 239 0.87 -2.52 7.83
N GLU A 240 1.94 -1.76 7.54
CA GLU A 240 2.00 -0.34 7.86
C GLU A 240 0.95 0.47 7.08
N ARG A 241 0.72 0.14 5.81
CA ARG A 241 -0.30 0.83 5.01
C ARG A 241 -1.72 0.59 5.51
N LEU A 242 -2.03 -0.61 5.98
CA LEU A 242 -3.33 -0.91 6.56
C LEU A 242 -3.47 -0.32 7.97
N ALA A 243 -2.40 -0.32 8.76
CA ALA A 243 -2.38 0.31 10.08
C ALA A 243 -2.67 1.81 9.99
N VAL A 244 -2.03 2.51 9.04
CA VAL A 244 -2.31 3.92 8.76
C VAL A 244 -3.78 4.15 8.42
N ARG A 245 -4.36 3.35 7.51
CA ARG A 245 -5.77 3.49 7.09
C ARG A 245 -6.76 3.23 8.22
N ALA A 246 -6.41 2.37 9.18
CA ALA A 246 -7.31 1.99 10.26
C ALA A 246 -7.44 3.06 11.35
N VAL A 247 -6.48 3.99 11.46
CA VAL A 247 -6.49 5.05 12.48
C VAL A 247 -7.39 6.23 12.06
N ASP A 248 -8.03 6.17 10.87
CA ASP A 248 -8.77 7.29 10.26
C ASP A 248 -7.94 8.58 10.16
N ASP A 249 -6.61 8.43 10.24
CA ASP A 249 -5.66 9.50 10.00
C ASP A 249 -5.49 9.61 8.49
N GLU A 250 -6.31 10.48 7.88
CA GLU A 250 -6.22 10.86 6.46
C GLU A 250 -4.80 11.30 6.05
N ARG A 251 -3.90 11.54 7.02
CA ARG A 251 -2.56 12.11 6.86
C ARG A 251 -1.41 11.11 6.78
N GLY A 252 -1.64 9.80 6.90
CA GLY A 252 -0.51 8.88 7.01
C GLY A 252 0.36 8.82 5.74
N ASP A 253 1.68 8.96 5.92
CA ASP A 253 2.64 9.09 4.83
C ASP A 253 2.91 7.75 4.09
N HIS A 254 1.95 7.36 3.27
CA HIS A 254 2.04 6.18 2.40
C HIS A 254 3.27 6.20 1.48
N LEU A 255 3.72 7.40 1.07
CA LEU A 255 4.87 7.53 0.18
C LEU A 255 6.17 7.16 0.90
N ALA A 256 6.36 7.64 2.14
CA ALA A 256 7.52 7.27 2.95
C ALA A 256 7.61 5.76 3.14
N ILE A 257 6.50 5.07 3.43
CA ILE A 257 6.46 3.61 3.59
C ILE A 257 6.91 2.92 2.29
N VAL A 258 6.41 3.37 1.13
CA VAL A 258 6.76 2.80 -0.18
C VAL A 258 8.25 2.98 -0.51
N LEU A 259 8.80 4.18 -0.24
CA LEU A 259 10.21 4.49 -0.52
C LEU A 259 11.17 3.77 0.44
N ALA A 260 10.81 3.68 1.73
CA ALA A 260 11.55 2.93 2.73
C ALA A 260 11.62 1.44 2.36
N THR A 261 10.46 0.87 1.98
CA THR A 261 10.39 -0.53 1.52
C THR A 261 11.24 -0.74 0.27
N ALA A 262 11.12 0.12 -0.75
CA ALA A 262 11.92 -0.01 -1.97
C ALA A 262 13.44 0.05 -1.69
N SER A 263 13.86 0.90 -0.75
CA SER A 263 15.26 0.99 -0.32
C SER A 263 15.72 -0.30 0.37
N LYS A 264 14.89 -0.83 1.29
CA LYS A 264 15.12 -2.08 2.00
C LYS A 264 15.21 -3.29 1.07
N LEU A 265 14.28 -3.41 0.10
CA LEU A 265 14.31 -4.48 -0.90
C LEU A 265 15.59 -4.45 -1.73
N ARG A 266 16.07 -3.26 -2.13
CA ARG A 266 17.32 -3.10 -2.88
C ARG A 266 18.54 -3.52 -2.06
N GLU A 267 18.56 -3.20 -0.78
CA GLU A 267 19.66 -3.59 0.13
C GLU A 267 19.68 -5.11 0.33
N LEU A 268 18.54 -5.71 0.67
CA LEU A 268 18.39 -7.15 0.85
C LEU A 268 18.80 -7.93 -0.40
N THR A 269 18.44 -7.43 -1.58
CA THR A 269 18.68 -8.11 -2.84
C THR A 269 20.03 -7.81 -3.46
N ARG A 270 20.89 -6.96 -2.87
CA ARG A 270 22.20 -6.58 -3.45
C ARG A 270 23.03 -7.79 -3.89
N ASN A 271 23.07 -8.83 -3.05
CA ASN A 271 23.73 -10.11 -3.34
C ASN A 271 22.73 -11.28 -3.51
N GLY A 272 21.44 -10.97 -3.67
CA GLY A 272 20.35 -11.94 -3.79
C GLY A 272 20.09 -12.45 -5.21
N PRO A 273 19.03 -13.26 -5.37
CA PRO A 273 18.59 -13.80 -6.65
C PRO A 273 18.28 -12.71 -7.70
N PRO A 274 18.61 -12.92 -8.99
CA PRO A 274 18.37 -11.93 -10.05
C PRO A 274 16.91 -11.46 -10.19
N GLU A 275 15.95 -12.34 -9.98
CA GLU A 275 14.52 -12.07 -10.01
C GLU A 275 14.09 -11.05 -8.95
N LEU A 276 14.59 -11.20 -7.72
CA LEU A 276 14.29 -10.29 -6.62
C LEU A 276 15.00 -8.93 -6.81
N LYS A 277 16.22 -8.95 -7.38
CA LYS A 277 16.92 -7.72 -7.78
C LYS A 277 16.11 -6.92 -8.81
N LEU A 278 15.59 -7.60 -9.83
CA LEU A 278 14.77 -6.96 -10.87
C LEU A 278 13.48 -6.40 -10.29
N TYR A 279 12.80 -7.15 -9.42
CA TYR A 279 11.65 -6.65 -8.66
C TYR A 279 12.02 -5.37 -7.89
N ALA A 280 13.08 -5.40 -7.09
CA ALA A 280 13.49 -4.27 -6.25
C ALA A 280 13.82 -3.02 -7.09
N MET A 281 14.44 -3.19 -8.27
CA MET A 281 14.68 -2.09 -9.21
C MET A 281 13.38 -1.48 -9.73
N ILE A 282 12.43 -2.31 -10.15
CA ILE A 282 11.12 -1.86 -10.63
C ILE A 282 10.36 -1.14 -9.52
N ALA A 283 10.31 -1.73 -8.33
CA ALA A 283 9.64 -1.17 -7.15
C ALA A 283 10.20 0.20 -6.77
N ARG A 284 11.53 0.37 -6.82
CA ARG A 284 12.17 1.66 -6.59
C ARG A 284 11.80 2.69 -7.65
N VAL A 285 11.89 2.36 -8.93
CA VAL A 285 11.55 3.32 -10.00
C VAL A 285 10.07 3.72 -9.92
N ALA A 286 9.19 2.78 -9.59
CA ALA A 286 7.77 3.06 -9.35
C ALA A 286 7.56 3.99 -8.13
N GLY A 287 8.26 3.75 -7.02
CA GLY A 287 8.21 4.61 -5.84
C GLY A 287 8.74 6.03 -6.10
N GLU A 288 9.86 6.16 -6.81
CA GLU A 288 10.42 7.46 -7.22
C GLU A 288 9.48 8.20 -8.19
N PHE A 289 8.82 7.46 -9.11
CA PHE A 289 7.79 8.03 -9.97
C PHE A 289 6.60 8.53 -9.14
N TYR A 290 6.13 7.74 -8.18
CA TYR A 290 5.03 8.14 -7.30
C TYR A 290 5.38 9.42 -6.51
N ALA A 291 6.58 9.50 -5.95
CA ALA A 291 7.09 10.69 -5.27
C ALA A 291 7.01 11.95 -6.14
N LEU A 292 7.49 11.86 -7.40
CA LEU A 292 7.46 12.98 -8.34
C LEU A 292 6.04 13.36 -8.77
N THR A 293 5.13 12.39 -8.89
CA THR A 293 3.72 12.68 -9.20
C THR A 293 3.00 13.36 -8.05
N ARG A 294 3.35 13.05 -6.79
CA ARG A 294 2.87 13.80 -5.61
C ARG A 294 3.43 15.22 -5.57
N GLU A 295 4.71 15.40 -5.92
CA GLU A 295 5.34 16.73 -6.05
C GLU A 295 4.63 17.59 -7.12
N ASP A 296 4.38 17.01 -8.31
CA ASP A 296 3.62 17.68 -9.38
C ASP A 296 2.18 18.00 -8.97
N TRP A 297 1.52 17.11 -8.22
CA TRP A 297 0.19 17.39 -7.65
C TRP A 297 0.20 18.57 -6.68
N GLY A 298 1.19 18.60 -5.78
CA GLY A 298 1.41 19.72 -4.86
C GLY A 298 1.61 21.05 -5.57
N LEU A 299 2.47 21.07 -6.59
CA LEU A 299 2.70 22.26 -7.42
C LEU A 299 1.45 22.67 -8.22
N TYR A 300 0.65 21.71 -8.68
CA TYR A 300 -0.63 21.98 -9.33
C TYR A 300 -1.61 22.66 -8.38
N GLN A 301 -1.79 22.12 -7.17
CA GLN A 301 -2.67 22.73 -6.16
C GLN A 301 -2.19 24.13 -5.78
N ASN A 302 -0.88 24.28 -5.58
CA ASN A 302 -0.26 25.57 -5.29
C ASN A 302 -0.57 26.57 -6.41
N ARG A 303 -0.38 26.18 -7.67
CA ARG A 303 -0.72 27.04 -8.81
C ARG A 303 -2.19 27.47 -8.79
N ARG A 304 -3.15 26.57 -8.55
CA ARG A 304 -4.59 26.89 -8.52
C ARG A 304 -4.91 27.95 -7.48
N VAL A 305 -4.37 27.81 -6.27
CA VAL A 305 -4.54 28.78 -5.18
C VAL A 305 -4.00 30.15 -5.59
N HIS A 306 -2.93 30.19 -6.39
CA HIS A 306 -2.34 31.43 -6.90
C HIS A 306 -2.95 31.97 -8.20
N GLU A 307 -3.97 31.35 -8.81
CA GLU A 307 -4.48 31.79 -10.11
C GLU A 307 -5.08 33.20 -10.09
N SER A 308 -5.85 33.53 -9.05
CA SER A 308 -6.55 34.82 -8.89
C SER A 308 -5.86 35.80 -7.95
N THR A 309 -5.14 35.31 -6.93
CA THR A 309 -4.57 36.11 -5.83
C THR A 309 -3.04 36.16 -5.83
N GLY A 310 -2.37 35.30 -6.60
CA GLY A 310 -0.91 35.19 -6.64
C GLY A 310 -0.23 36.28 -7.46
N ASP A 311 0.90 36.79 -6.96
CA ASP A 311 1.74 37.71 -7.71
C ASP A 311 2.27 37.07 -9.02
N VAL A 312 2.49 37.90 -10.04
CA VAL A 312 2.98 37.50 -11.37
C VAL A 312 4.28 36.71 -11.26
N TRP A 313 5.20 37.13 -10.38
CA TRP A 313 6.46 36.42 -10.15
C TRP A 313 6.25 35.02 -9.59
N TRP A 314 5.35 34.84 -8.62
CA TRP A 314 5.06 33.52 -8.05
C TRP A 314 4.39 32.59 -9.04
N ARG A 315 3.44 33.10 -9.83
CA ARG A 315 2.82 32.33 -10.91
C ARG A 315 3.85 31.89 -11.96
N ALA A 316 4.80 32.76 -12.32
CA ALA A 316 5.88 32.42 -13.25
C ALA A 316 6.81 31.33 -12.67
N ARG A 317 7.20 31.45 -11.40
CA ARG A 317 8.06 30.46 -10.72
C ARG A 317 7.40 29.09 -10.57
N LEU A 318 6.12 29.04 -10.19
CA LEU A 318 5.35 27.79 -10.12
C LEU A 318 5.25 27.11 -11.49
N ARG A 319 5.09 27.87 -12.57
CA ARG A 319 5.11 27.31 -13.94
C ARG A 319 6.47 26.68 -14.28
N LEU A 320 7.58 27.32 -13.90
CA LEU A 320 8.93 26.79 -14.13
C LEU A 320 9.17 25.49 -13.35
N TYR A 321 8.91 25.51 -12.04
CA TYR A 321 9.04 24.32 -11.18
C TYR A 321 8.19 23.15 -11.66
N ARG A 322 6.97 23.45 -12.11
CA ARG A 322 6.09 22.43 -12.67
C ARG A 322 6.63 21.87 -13.98
N ALA A 323 7.15 22.70 -14.88
CA ALA A 323 7.76 22.23 -16.13
C ALA A 323 8.97 21.30 -15.88
N GLU A 324 9.83 21.66 -14.93
CA GLU A 324 10.98 20.83 -14.52
C GLU A 324 10.54 19.50 -13.91
N THR A 325 9.53 19.54 -13.04
CA THR A 325 8.97 18.35 -12.37
C THR A 325 8.30 17.41 -13.37
N ILE A 326 7.49 17.93 -14.30
CA ILE A 326 6.91 17.13 -15.39
C ILE A 326 8.00 16.44 -16.22
N GLY A 327 9.11 17.14 -16.51
CA GLY A 327 10.26 16.53 -17.17
C GLY A 327 10.86 15.36 -16.39
N ARG A 328 10.96 15.47 -15.06
CA ARG A 328 11.41 14.38 -14.17
C ARG A 328 10.40 13.22 -14.12
N VAL A 329 9.11 13.51 -13.96
CA VAL A 329 8.01 12.53 -13.99
C VAL A 329 8.07 11.69 -15.27
N ARG A 330 8.16 12.36 -16.43
CA ARG A 330 8.24 11.69 -17.73
C ARG A 330 9.45 10.77 -17.83
N ARG A 331 10.65 11.25 -17.44
CA ARG A 331 11.87 10.42 -17.47
C ARG A 331 11.75 9.18 -16.61
N LYS A 332 11.15 9.29 -15.41
CA LYS A 332 10.94 8.15 -14.51
C LYS A 332 9.88 7.18 -15.03
N TYR A 333 8.80 7.68 -15.60
CA TYR A 333 7.80 6.87 -16.28
C TYR A 333 8.40 6.06 -17.45
N GLU A 334 9.18 6.71 -18.32
CA GLU A 334 9.88 6.05 -19.43
C GLU A 334 10.95 5.05 -18.93
N GLN A 335 11.61 5.34 -17.80
CA GLN A 335 12.51 4.39 -17.15
C GLN A 335 11.75 3.14 -16.68
N PHE A 336 10.59 3.31 -16.05
CA PHE A 336 9.75 2.20 -15.62
C PHE A 336 9.31 1.32 -16.81
N LEU A 337 8.76 1.93 -17.87
CA LEU A 337 8.34 1.18 -19.05
C LEU A 337 9.48 0.41 -19.73
N ARG A 338 10.70 0.96 -19.72
CA ARG A 338 11.89 0.23 -20.20
C ARG A 338 12.18 -1.00 -19.35
N LEU A 339 12.08 -0.92 -18.03
CA LEU A 339 12.26 -2.09 -17.16
C LEU A 339 11.20 -3.15 -17.42
N VAL A 340 9.93 -2.76 -17.59
CA VAL A 340 8.83 -3.69 -17.94
C VAL A 340 9.12 -4.42 -19.26
N ARG A 341 9.61 -3.71 -20.28
CA ARG A 341 9.99 -4.34 -21.58
C ARG A 341 11.20 -5.26 -21.45
N ILE A 342 12.16 -4.93 -20.59
CA ILE A 342 13.32 -5.80 -20.33
C ILE A 342 12.87 -7.08 -19.63
N SER A 343 11.96 -6.98 -18.65
CA SER A 343 11.47 -8.15 -17.91
C SER A 343 10.79 -9.21 -18.76
N GLN A 344 10.13 -8.83 -19.87
CA GLN A 344 9.52 -9.75 -20.85
C GLN A 344 10.53 -10.63 -21.61
N LYS A 345 11.83 -10.41 -21.40
CA LYS A 345 12.91 -11.20 -21.99
C LYS A 345 13.67 -12.01 -20.95
N THR A 346 13.18 -12.02 -19.71
CA THR A 346 13.86 -12.68 -18.60
C THR A 346 13.17 -14.00 -18.27
N PRO A 347 13.89 -14.99 -17.75
CA PRO A 347 13.26 -16.25 -17.29
C PRO A 347 12.43 -16.07 -16.00
N TYR A 348 12.41 -14.88 -15.41
CA TYR A 348 11.89 -14.60 -14.08
C TYR A 348 10.49 -13.97 -14.07
N GLU A 349 9.76 -14.07 -15.18
CA GLU A 349 8.51 -13.35 -15.39
C GLU A 349 7.46 -13.62 -14.29
N SER A 350 7.41 -14.83 -13.72
CA SER A 350 6.45 -15.20 -12.66
C SER A 350 6.55 -14.33 -11.40
N ALA A 351 7.73 -13.80 -11.08
CA ALA A 351 7.96 -13.03 -9.84
C ALA A 351 7.59 -11.55 -9.96
N LEU A 352 7.35 -11.05 -11.17
CA LEU A 352 7.27 -9.61 -11.46
C LEU A 352 5.87 -8.98 -11.54
N PRO A 353 4.72 -9.69 -11.63
CA PRO A 353 3.40 -9.06 -11.75
C PRO A 353 3.16 -7.98 -10.69
N LEU A 354 3.42 -8.28 -9.42
CA LEU A 354 3.20 -7.32 -8.33
C LEU A 354 4.13 -6.10 -8.41
N ALA A 355 5.37 -6.26 -8.90
CA ALA A 355 6.27 -5.12 -9.09
C ALA A 355 5.73 -4.15 -10.15
N PHE A 356 5.15 -4.68 -11.23
CA PHE A 356 4.56 -3.87 -12.29
C PHE A 356 3.38 -3.02 -11.80
N LEU A 357 2.56 -3.57 -10.90
CA LEU A 357 1.38 -2.87 -10.37
C LEU A 357 1.74 -1.69 -9.45
N ARG A 358 3.00 -1.56 -9.00
CA ARG A 358 3.41 -0.46 -8.12
C ARG A 358 3.38 0.91 -8.80
N ILE A 359 3.33 0.98 -10.14
CA ILE A 359 3.25 2.24 -10.88
C ILE A 359 1.89 2.93 -10.76
N ILE A 360 0.86 2.19 -10.36
CA ILE A 360 -0.55 2.57 -10.51
C ILE A 360 -0.91 3.78 -9.65
N GLU A 361 -0.41 3.86 -8.41
CA GLU A 361 -0.70 4.99 -7.51
C GLU A 361 -0.23 6.33 -8.08
N GLY A 362 1.00 6.36 -8.61
CA GLY A 362 1.50 7.55 -9.30
C GLY A 362 0.77 7.83 -10.60
N ALA A 363 0.42 6.79 -11.36
CA ALA A 363 -0.25 6.94 -12.64
C ALA A 363 -1.67 7.48 -12.48
N ALA A 364 -2.45 6.95 -11.53
CA ALA A 364 -3.80 7.42 -11.24
C ALA A 364 -3.79 8.89 -10.80
N THR A 365 -2.84 9.27 -9.92
CA THR A 365 -2.64 10.67 -9.51
C THR A 365 -2.33 11.57 -10.70
N LEU A 366 -1.43 11.13 -11.58
CA LEU A 366 -1.02 11.86 -12.78
C LEU A 366 -2.16 12.03 -13.79
N ILE A 367 -2.92 10.95 -14.06
CA ILE A 367 -4.08 10.95 -14.96
C ILE A 367 -5.13 11.93 -14.44
N HIS A 368 -5.49 11.84 -13.15
CA HIS A 368 -6.48 12.73 -12.54
C HIS A 368 -6.07 14.19 -12.69
N ARG A 369 -4.80 14.49 -12.44
CA ARG A 369 -4.24 15.83 -12.59
C ARG A 369 -4.30 16.32 -14.04
N LEU A 370 -3.93 15.49 -15.01
CA LEU A 370 -4.00 15.81 -16.44
C LEU A 370 -5.44 16.12 -16.90
N ASP A 371 -6.42 15.33 -16.43
CA ASP A 371 -7.84 15.56 -16.71
C ASP A 371 -8.28 16.93 -16.16
N LEU A 372 -7.88 17.29 -14.93
CA LEU A 372 -8.19 18.58 -14.33
C LEU A 372 -7.50 19.79 -15.00
N ASP A 373 -6.35 19.59 -15.67
CA ASP A 373 -5.72 20.63 -16.50
C ASP A 373 -6.38 20.75 -17.90
N GLY A 374 -7.37 19.92 -18.22
CA GLY A 374 -7.96 19.87 -19.56
C GLY A 374 -7.03 19.27 -20.62
N LEU A 375 -6.21 18.28 -20.24
CA LEU A 375 -5.29 17.57 -21.13
C LEU A 375 -5.70 16.09 -21.34
N PRO A 376 -6.91 15.81 -21.86
CA PRO A 376 -7.45 14.45 -21.94
C PRO A 376 -6.64 13.52 -22.83
N ASP A 377 -6.03 14.02 -23.91
CA ASP A 377 -5.20 13.19 -24.80
C ASP A 377 -3.96 12.64 -24.09
N ALA A 378 -3.32 13.47 -23.26
CA ALA A 378 -2.18 13.06 -22.46
C ALA A 378 -2.60 12.09 -21.34
N ALA A 379 -3.74 12.35 -20.69
CA ALA A 379 -4.32 11.44 -19.69
C ALA A 379 -4.63 10.07 -20.30
N ASN A 380 -5.28 10.04 -21.48
CA ASN A 380 -5.59 8.84 -22.24
C ASN A 380 -4.32 8.06 -22.65
N ALA A 381 -3.27 8.75 -23.10
CA ALA A 381 -2.02 8.10 -23.47
C ALA A 381 -1.36 7.38 -22.28
N ILE A 382 -1.34 8.01 -21.10
CA ILE A 382 -0.84 7.37 -19.87
C ILE A 382 -1.78 6.22 -19.46
N ARG A 383 -3.10 6.44 -19.45
CA ARG A 383 -4.11 5.44 -19.10
C ARG A 383 -3.95 4.16 -19.95
N ASN A 384 -3.85 4.29 -21.26
CA ASN A 384 -3.71 3.15 -22.17
C ASN A 384 -2.37 2.43 -21.96
N SER A 385 -1.28 3.18 -21.80
CA SER A 385 0.03 2.58 -21.56
C SER A 385 0.11 1.83 -20.23
N VAL A 386 -0.56 2.32 -19.17
CA VAL A 386 -0.58 1.66 -17.86
C VAL A 386 -1.57 0.50 -17.83
N LEU A 387 -2.69 0.60 -18.57
CA LEU A 387 -3.59 -0.52 -18.81
C LEU A 387 -2.84 -1.69 -19.47
N SER A 388 -2.00 -1.43 -20.48
CA SER A 388 -1.16 -2.48 -21.08
C SER A 388 -0.20 -3.14 -20.08
N VAL A 389 0.29 -2.40 -19.09
CA VAL A 389 1.11 -2.97 -17.99
C VAL A 389 0.26 -3.88 -17.09
N CYS A 390 -0.98 -3.49 -16.77
CA CYS A 390 -1.91 -4.33 -16.01
C CYS A 390 -2.27 -5.61 -16.77
N GLN A 391 -2.56 -5.50 -18.07
CA GLN A 391 -2.84 -6.64 -18.95
C GLN A 391 -1.64 -7.59 -19.03
N LEU A 392 -0.42 -7.05 -19.09
CA LEU A 392 0.79 -7.87 -19.03
C LEU A 392 0.91 -8.60 -17.69
N ALA A 393 0.72 -7.90 -16.57
CA ALA A 393 0.75 -8.51 -15.24
C ALA A 393 -0.30 -9.64 -15.09
N ALA A 394 -1.53 -9.40 -15.55
CA ALA A 394 -2.61 -10.38 -15.53
C ALA A 394 -2.33 -11.59 -16.42
N SER A 395 -1.79 -11.39 -17.62
CA SER A 395 -1.47 -12.50 -18.54
C SER A 395 -0.33 -13.38 -18.02
N ILE A 396 0.70 -12.78 -17.42
CA ILE A 396 1.76 -13.52 -16.71
C ILE A 396 1.15 -14.30 -15.54
N ALA A 397 0.33 -13.65 -14.71
CA ALA A 397 -0.31 -14.28 -13.56
C ALA A 397 -1.19 -15.48 -13.97
N ALA A 398 -1.99 -15.33 -15.03
CA ALA A 398 -2.82 -16.40 -15.58
C ALA A 398 -1.99 -17.61 -16.04
N ARG A 399 -0.85 -17.38 -16.72
CA ARG A 399 0.05 -18.45 -17.18
C ARG A 399 0.65 -19.27 -16.04
N PHE A 400 0.81 -18.68 -14.86
CA PHE A 400 1.39 -19.33 -13.68
C PHE A 400 0.36 -19.71 -12.60
N GLY A 401 -0.95 -19.56 -12.86
CA GLY A 401 -2.00 -19.88 -11.90
C GLY A 401 -2.02 -18.95 -10.66
N LEU A 402 -1.56 -17.71 -10.82
CA LEU A 402 -1.45 -16.71 -9.76
C LEU A 402 -2.73 -15.85 -9.68
N ASP A 403 -3.84 -16.44 -9.24
CA ASP A 403 -5.16 -15.80 -9.25
C ASP A 403 -5.24 -14.50 -8.44
N ASN A 404 -4.49 -14.39 -7.33
CA ASN A 404 -4.44 -13.18 -6.49
C ASN A 404 -3.76 -12.01 -7.22
N GLU A 405 -2.62 -12.27 -7.88
CA GLU A 405 -1.89 -11.31 -8.69
C GLU A 405 -2.72 -10.85 -9.90
N ARG A 406 -3.44 -11.80 -10.52
CA ARG A 406 -4.37 -11.53 -11.61
C ARG A 406 -5.52 -10.63 -11.17
N ALA A 407 -6.12 -10.93 -10.01
CA ALA A 407 -7.15 -10.11 -9.39
C ALA A 407 -6.66 -8.69 -9.10
N ARG A 408 -5.46 -8.56 -8.53
CA ARG A 408 -4.84 -7.27 -8.24
C ARG A 408 -4.61 -6.46 -9.51
N ALA A 409 -4.17 -7.08 -10.60
CA ALA A 409 -3.97 -6.40 -11.87
C ALA A 409 -5.27 -5.81 -12.42
N ALA A 410 -6.38 -6.56 -12.32
CA ALA A 410 -7.69 -6.06 -12.71
C ALA A 410 -8.18 -4.91 -11.82
N VAL A 411 -8.10 -5.05 -10.49
CA VAL A 411 -8.45 -3.98 -9.54
C VAL A 411 -7.64 -2.71 -9.84
N ASN A 412 -6.33 -2.83 -10.06
CA ASN A 412 -5.47 -1.70 -10.37
C ASN A 412 -5.81 -1.03 -11.72
N ALA A 413 -6.23 -1.80 -12.73
CA ALA A 413 -6.68 -1.21 -14.00
C ALA A 413 -7.98 -0.42 -13.84
N ALA A 414 -8.91 -0.89 -13.02
CA ALA A 414 -10.13 -0.15 -12.69
C ALA A 414 -9.82 1.20 -12.01
N MET A 415 -8.69 1.31 -11.29
CA MET A 415 -8.26 2.56 -10.66
C MET A 415 -7.80 3.66 -11.63
N LEU A 416 -7.63 3.36 -12.92
CA LEU A 416 -7.13 4.31 -13.91
C LEU A 416 -8.22 5.25 -14.47
N SER A 417 -9.49 4.99 -14.17
CA SER A 417 -10.62 5.80 -14.62
C SER A 417 -11.73 5.83 -13.57
N ARG A 418 -12.46 6.96 -13.51
CA ARG A 418 -13.71 7.07 -12.75
C ARG A 418 -14.93 6.72 -13.60
N ASP A 419 -14.81 6.75 -14.91
CA ASP A 419 -15.87 6.38 -15.84
C ASP A 419 -15.97 4.85 -15.94
N ARG A 420 -17.12 4.30 -15.57
CA ARG A 420 -17.41 2.86 -15.63
C ARG A 420 -17.43 2.31 -17.04
N SER A 421 -17.68 3.15 -18.03
CA SER A 421 -17.67 2.76 -19.44
C SER A 421 -16.28 2.80 -20.05
N ALA A 422 -15.26 3.29 -19.32
CA ALA A 422 -13.90 3.33 -19.80
C ALA A 422 -13.34 1.92 -20.03
N GLU A 423 -12.56 1.76 -21.10
CA GLU A 423 -11.98 0.48 -21.53
C GLU A 423 -11.27 -0.26 -20.39
N CYS A 424 -10.50 0.44 -19.55
CA CYS A 424 -9.79 -0.15 -18.42
C CYS A 424 -10.72 -0.79 -17.36
N VAL A 425 -11.89 -0.21 -17.12
CA VAL A 425 -12.86 -0.71 -16.13
C VAL A 425 -13.61 -1.91 -16.71
N VAL A 426 -14.07 -1.80 -17.96
CA VAL A 426 -14.72 -2.91 -18.67
C VAL A 426 -13.78 -4.11 -18.80
N TRP A 427 -12.51 -3.86 -19.12
CA TRP A 427 -11.49 -4.90 -19.14
C TRP A 427 -11.32 -5.55 -17.76
N ALA A 428 -11.23 -4.75 -16.69
CA ALA A 428 -11.07 -5.26 -15.33
C ALA A 428 -12.25 -6.15 -14.89
N GLU A 429 -13.50 -5.73 -15.14
CA GLU A 429 -14.70 -6.52 -14.81
C GLU A 429 -14.70 -7.87 -15.53
N ASN A 430 -14.34 -7.88 -16.82
CA ASN A 430 -14.22 -9.11 -17.62
C ASN A 430 -13.08 -10.01 -17.13
N GLU A 431 -11.93 -9.43 -16.78
CA GLU A 431 -10.77 -10.17 -16.30
C GLU A 431 -11.06 -10.87 -14.96
N VAL A 432 -11.72 -10.17 -14.02
CA VAL A 432 -12.14 -10.74 -12.74
C VAL A 432 -13.13 -11.89 -12.92
N ALA A 433 -14.05 -11.80 -13.88
CA ALA A 433 -15.01 -12.87 -14.15
C ALA A 433 -14.35 -14.21 -14.55
N MET A 434 -13.11 -14.17 -15.07
CA MET A 434 -12.34 -15.35 -15.48
C MET A 434 -11.49 -15.98 -14.36
N ILE A 435 -11.46 -15.40 -13.16
CA ILE A 435 -10.66 -15.89 -12.02
C ILE A 435 -11.33 -17.13 -11.43
N ALA A 436 -10.63 -18.25 -11.30
CA ALA A 436 -11.24 -19.51 -10.87
C ALA A 436 -11.61 -19.50 -9.39
N ASP A 437 -10.72 -18.98 -8.54
CA ASP A 437 -10.94 -18.87 -7.09
C ASP A 437 -12.08 -17.90 -6.75
N ARG A 438 -13.14 -18.44 -6.14
CA ARG A 438 -14.35 -17.69 -5.80
C ARG A 438 -14.09 -16.60 -4.74
N PRO A 439 -13.48 -16.89 -3.57
CA PRO A 439 -13.11 -15.86 -2.60
C PRO A 439 -12.32 -14.69 -3.20
N ILE A 440 -11.31 -14.98 -4.03
CA ILE A 440 -10.49 -13.95 -4.68
C ILE A 440 -11.34 -13.13 -5.67
N ARG A 441 -12.20 -13.81 -6.45
CA ARG A 441 -13.12 -13.15 -7.39
C ARG A 441 -14.09 -12.19 -6.67
N GLU A 442 -14.72 -12.64 -5.59
CA GLU A 442 -15.67 -11.84 -4.81
C GLU A 442 -14.98 -10.63 -4.17
N TRP A 443 -13.76 -10.80 -3.64
CA TRP A 443 -12.94 -9.70 -3.14
C TRP A 443 -12.65 -8.64 -4.22
N ALA A 444 -12.22 -9.07 -5.41
CA ALA A 444 -11.90 -8.17 -6.50
C ALA A 444 -13.13 -7.43 -7.03
N GLN A 445 -14.26 -8.13 -7.18
CA GLN A 445 -15.54 -7.52 -7.55
C GLN A 445 -15.99 -6.49 -6.51
N GLY A 446 -15.84 -6.81 -5.23
CA GLY A 446 -16.14 -5.90 -4.12
C GLY A 446 -15.34 -4.60 -4.21
N LEU A 447 -14.02 -4.68 -4.47
CA LEU A 447 -13.17 -3.50 -4.60
C LEU A 447 -13.49 -2.63 -5.82
N ILE A 448 -13.73 -3.25 -6.99
CA ILE A 448 -14.14 -2.53 -8.20
C ILE A 448 -15.50 -1.84 -7.97
N ALA A 449 -16.44 -2.53 -7.31
CA ALA A 449 -17.75 -1.97 -6.98
C ALA A 449 -17.69 -0.85 -5.92
N SER A 450 -16.88 -1.00 -4.86
CA SER A 450 -16.72 0.04 -3.83
C SER A 450 -16.08 1.30 -4.40
N GLN A 451 -15.16 1.14 -5.35
CA GLN A 451 -14.58 2.26 -6.07
C GLN A 451 -15.66 3.01 -6.88
N ALA A 452 -16.61 2.30 -7.49
CA ALA A 452 -17.76 2.91 -8.17
C ALA A 452 -18.76 3.57 -7.20
N ALA A 453 -18.98 3.00 -6.01
CA ALA A 453 -19.92 3.52 -5.02
C ALA A 453 -19.45 4.81 -4.34
N THR A 454 -18.15 4.93 -4.06
CA THR A 454 -17.53 6.16 -3.50
C THR A 454 -17.60 7.35 -4.48
N LEU A 455 -17.94 7.10 -5.75
CA LEU A 455 -17.85 8.06 -6.85
C LEU A 455 -19.18 8.27 -7.60
N GLY A 456 -20.27 7.62 -7.16
CA GLY A 456 -21.62 7.79 -7.71
C GLY A 456 -22.37 9.00 -7.16
N ASP A 457 -21.81 9.67 -6.16
CA ASP A 457 -22.35 10.93 -5.65
C ASP A 457 -21.80 12.09 -6.49
N THR A 458 -22.50 12.37 -7.60
CA THR A 458 -22.26 13.53 -8.47
C THR A 458 -22.98 14.78 -7.98
N SER A 459 -23.48 14.77 -6.75
CA SER A 459 -23.92 15.99 -6.10
C SER A 459 -22.76 17.00 -6.17
N PRO A 460 -22.97 18.23 -6.68
CA PRO A 460 -22.02 19.30 -6.46
C PRO A 460 -22.01 19.48 -4.96
N VAL A 461 -21.03 18.88 -4.34
CA VAL A 461 -20.74 19.04 -2.94
C VAL A 461 -20.27 20.49 -2.80
N GLU A 462 -21.22 21.42 -2.63
CA GLU A 462 -21.00 22.63 -1.83
C GLU A 462 -20.87 22.23 -0.36
N GLU A 463 -20.02 21.22 -0.05
CA GLU A 463 -19.55 21.06 1.32
C GLU A 463 -18.42 22.04 1.50
N ASP A 464 -18.51 22.82 2.58
CA ASP A 464 -17.35 23.41 3.22
C ASP A 464 -16.26 22.32 3.29
N VAL A 465 -15.15 22.55 2.57
CA VAL A 465 -14.00 21.63 2.54
C VAL A 465 -13.62 21.34 3.99
N SER A 466 -13.50 20.06 4.35
CA SER A 466 -13.14 19.71 5.73
C SER A 466 -11.77 20.28 6.07
N ILE A 467 -11.56 20.68 7.32
CA ILE A 467 -10.28 21.23 7.78
C ILE A 467 -9.12 20.25 7.53
N ALA A 468 -9.38 18.94 7.67
CA ALA A 468 -8.42 17.89 7.36
C ALA A 468 -8.03 17.88 5.87
N THR A 469 -9.01 18.07 4.97
CA THR A 469 -8.74 18.19 3.53
C THR A 469 -7.93 19.44 3.21
N GLU A 470 -8.22 20.58 3.85
CA GLU A 470 -7.43 21.80 3.68
C GLU A 470 -5.98 21.62 4.15
N GLN A 471 -5.78 21.02 5.32
CA GLN A 471 -4.44 20.69 5.83
C GLN A 471 -3.67 19.82 4.85
N GLN A 472 -4.32 18.77 4.31
CA GLN A 472 -3.70 17.89 3.32
C GLN A 472 -3.31 18.62 2.02
N ILE A 473 -4.08 19.64 1.60
CA ILE A 473 -3.73 20.49 0.46
C ILE A 473 -2.42 21.24 0.73
N TYR A 474 -2.29 21.89 1.90
CA TYR A 474 -1.08 22.63 2.25
C TYR A 474 0.14 21.73 2.44
N GLU A 475 -0.03 20.51 2.96
CA GLU A 475 1.03 19.52 3.03
C GLU A 475 1.54 19.14 1.64
N ASN A 476 0.63 18.85 0.70
CA ASN A 476 1.00 18.56 -0.68
C ASN A 476 1.70 19.77 -1.32
N MET A 477 1.25 20.99 -1.07
CA MET A 477 1.89 22.21 -1.57
C MET A 477 3.30 22.42 -1.00
N ALA A 478 3.49 22.18 0.30
CA ALA A 478 4.80 22.25 0.95
C ALA A 478 5.75 21.20 0.38
N TYR A 479 5.30 19.96 0.24
CA TYR A 479 6.05 18.89 -0.40
C TYR A 479 6.43 19.25 -1.85
N GLY A 480 5.49 19.83 -2.61
CA GLY A 480 5.73 20.31 -3.97
C GLY A 480 6.81 21.40 -4.07
N LEU A 481 7.01 22.19 -3.02
CA LEU A 481 8.08 23.18 -2.92
C LEU A 481 9.41 22.60 -2.40
N GLY A 482 9.46 21.30 -2.11
CA GLY A 482 10.62 20.62 -1.55
C GLY A 482 10.77 20.79 -0.04
N ILE A 483 9.70 21.11 0.68
CA ILE A 483 9.68 21.17 2.14
C ILE A 483 9.30 19.77 2.66
N ASP A 484 10.24 19.08 3.29
CA ASP A 484 10.01 17.79 3.92
C ASP A 484 9.42 17.98 5.32
N LEU A 485 8.12 17.77 5.45
CA LEU A 485 7.38 17.94 6.70
C LEU A 485 7.71 16.86 7.75
N SER A 486 8.40 15.78 7.36
CA SER A 486 8.85 14.74 8.29
C SER A 486 10.18 15.09 8.98
N ASP A 487 10.90 16.10 8.48
CA ASP A 487 12.17 16.55 9.04
C ASP A 487 11.95 17.49 10.23
N ALA A 488 11.83 16.91 11.42
CA ALA A 488 11.63 17.65 12.67
C ALA A 488 12.86 18.48 13.10
N GLU A 489 14.04 18.27 12.51
CA GLU A 489 15.24 19.05 12.81
C GLU A 489 15.32 20.33 11.95
N ASN A 490 14.48 20.43 10.91
CA ASN A 490 14.46 21.58 10.01
C ASN A 490 13.49 22.67 10.52
N PRO A 491 13.98 23.87 10.87
CA PRO A 491 13.14 24.95 11.37
C PRO A 491 12.05 25.42 10.39
N LEU A 492 12.24 25.20 9.08
CA LEU A 492 11.21 25.49 8.07
C LEU A 492 10.07 24.48 8.13
N SER A 493 10.41 23.20 8.31
CA SER A 493 9.44 22.11 8.43
C SER A 493 8.58 22.30 9.68
N GLU A 494 9.22 22.50 10.84
CA GLU A 494 8.54 22.75 12.11
C GLU A 494 7.56 23.93 12.02
N MET A 495 7.98 25.04 11.41
CA MET A 495 7.16 26.23 11.22
C MET A 495 5.93 25.98 10.35
N VAL A 496 6.09 25.25 9.24
CA VAL A 496 4.98 24.92 8.34
C VAL A 496 4.05 23.90 8.99
N CYS A 497 4.58 22.87 9.66
CA CYS A 497 3.79 21.89 10.42
C CYS A 497 2.94 22.54 11.51
N ALA A 498 3.53 23.48 12.27
CA ALA A 498 2.81 24.25 13.28
C ALA A 498 1.67 25.07 12.64
N ALA A 499 1.96 25.77 11.54
CA ALA A 499 0.94 26.56 10.83
C ALA A 499 -0.19 25.70 10.22
N ILE A 500 0.12 24.53 9.65
CA ILE A 500 -0.89 23.58 9.16
C ILE A 500 -1.73 23.06 10.34
N SER A 501 -1.11 22.75 11.47
CA SER A 501 -1.83 22.32 12.68
C SER A 501 -2.73 23.42 13.26
N ASP A 502 -2.34 24.68 13.09
CA ASP A 502 -3.10 25.85 13.56
C ASP A 502 -4.40 26.12 12.78
N PHE A 503 -4.67 25.38 11.68
CA PHE A 503 -5.97 25.40 11.01
C PHE A 503 -7.11 24.91 11.89
N ASP A 504 -6.82 23.98 12.81
CA ASP A 504 -7.73 23.55 13.86
C ASP A 504 -7.24 24.03 15.24
N PRO A 505 -7.69 25.20 15.71
CA PRO A 505 -7.34 25.73 17.02
C PRO A 505 -8.18 25.14 18.17
N THR A 506 -8.96 24.07 17.94
CA THR A 506 -9.86 23.47 18.97
C THR A 506 -9.11 23.20 20.27
N ARG A 507 -7.88 22.66 20.18
CA ARG A 507 -7.03 22.36 21.35
C ARG A 507 -6.79 23.55 22.29
N VAL A 508 -6.81 24.77 21.76
CA VAL A 508 -6.68 26.00 22.55
C VAL A 508 -8.04 26.58 22.91
N LEU A 509 -8.93 26.73 21.93
CA LEU A 509 -10.20 27.46 22.10
C LEU A 509 -11.23 26.70 22.95
N GLN A 510 -11.09 25.39 23.12
CA GLN A 510 -11.99 24.59 23.96
C GLN A 510 -11.85 24.91 25.45
N THR A 511 -10.70 25.43 25.87
CA THR A 511 -10.39 25.70 27.29
C THR A 511 -11.17 26.86 27.91
N CYS A 512 -11.70 27.79 27.09
CA CYS A 512 -12.55 28.87 27.56
C CYS A 512 -13.46 29.44 26.46
N SER A 513 -14.74 29.60 26.78
CA SER A 513 -15.78 30.13 25.90
C SER A 513 -15.64 31.62 25.58
N HIS A 514 -14.88 32.35 26.40
CA HIS A 514 -14.56 33.76 26.19
C HIS A 514 -13.38 34.01 25.26
N MET A 515 -12.72 32.95 24.77
CA MET A 515 -11.57 33.08 23.88
C MET A 515 -11.95 32.95 22.40
N PHE A 516 -11.29 33.76 21.58
CA PHE A 516 -11.28 33.63 20.12
C PHE A 516 -9.89 34.00 19.56
N LEU A 517 -9.60 33.52 18.36
CA LEU A 517 -8.32 33.69 17.67
C LEU A 517 -8.46 34.71 16.54
N THR A 518 -7.47 35.56 16.32
CA THR A 518 -7.31 36.28 15.04
C THR A 518 -5.95 35.98 14.44
N LEU A 519 -5.88 35.97 13.11
CA LEU A 519 -4.66 35.73 12.35
C LEU A 519 -4.14 37.06 11.80
N GLY A 520 -2.93 37.44 12.21
CA GLY A 520 -2.23 38.59 11.67
C GLY A 520 -1.75 38.31 10.24
N ARG A 521 -1.89 39.28 9.34
CA ARG A 521 -1.47 39.16 7.93
C ARG A 521 0.05 39.07 7.72
N THR A 522 0.83 39.36 8.77
CA THR A 522 2.30 39.37 8.73
C THR A 522 2.83 38.47 9.84
N GLY A 523 3.68 37.51 9.49
CA GLY A 523 4.48 36.76 10.46
C GLY A 523 5.67 37.59 10.98
N PRO A 524 6.36 37.14 12.04
CA PRO A 524 7.41 37.90 12.73
C PRO A 524 8.77 37.87 11.99
N GLY A 525 8.78 38.03 10.67
CA GLY A 525 10.02 38.12 9.89
C GLY A 525 9.85 37.89 8.40
N LEU A 526 10.91 38.20 7.63
CA LEU A 526 10.94 38.07 6.16
C LEU A 526 10.70 36.61 5.72
N LEU A 527 11.25 35.64 6.44
CA LEU A 527 11.09 34.22 6.12
C LEU A 527 9.63 33.75 6.25
N HIS A 528 8.96 34.12 7.35
CA HIS A 528 7.53 33.81 7.55
C HIS A 528 6.67 34.48 6.48
N PHE A 529 6.99 35.73 6.15
CA PHE A 529 6.28 36.46 5.10
C PHE A 529 6.42 35.78 3.73
N LEU A 530 7.64 35.36 3.36
CA LEU A 530 7.89 34.67 2.09
C LEU A 530 7.19 33.30 2.03
N LEU A 531 7.23 32.52 3.11
CA LEU A 531 6.56 31.22 3.17
C LEU A 531 5.04 31.35 3.18
N ALA A 532 4.50 32.29 3.96
CA ALA A 532 3.07 32.61 3.97
C ALA A 532 2.58 33.01 2.58
N GLN A 533 3.39 33.79 1.84
CA GLN A 533 3.08 34.15 0.47
C GLN A 533 3.20 32.95 -0.49
N GLN A 534 4.26 32.14 -0.36
CA GLN A 534 4.49 30.97 -1.23
C GLN A 534 3.40 29.90 -1.10
N LEU A 535 3.00 29.59 0.13
CA LEU A 535 1.99 28.59 0.41
C LEU A 535 0.57 29.18 0.42
N GLN A 536 0.39 30.50 0.46
CA GLN A 536 -0.88 31.15 0.84
C GLN A 536 -1.49 30.53 2.10
N LEU A 537 -0.64 30.22 3.08
CA LEU A 537 -1.00 29.59 4.35
C LEU A 537 -1.27 30.71 5.38
N PRO A 538 -2.53 31.08 5.66
CA PRO A 538 -2.83 32.27 6.48
C PRO A 538 -2.36 32.11 7.92
N THR A 539 -2.34 30.88 8.40
CA THR A 539 -1.86 30.46 9.71
C THR A 539 -0.33 30.47 9.82
N LEU A 540 0.45 30.84 8.80
CA LEU A 540 1.87 31.23 9.01
C LEU A 540 2.02 32.64 9.60
N GLY A 541 0.93 33.42 9.59
CA GLY A 541 0.88 34.73 10.21
C GLY A 541 0.92 34.69 11.74
N THR A 542 1.13 35.86 12.35
CA THR A 542 1.11 36.02 13.82
C THR A 542 -0.25 35.57 14.37
N LYS A 543 -0.25 34.73 15.42
CA LYS A 543 -1.47 34.34 16.15
C LYS A 543 -1.79 35.37 17.20
N VAL A 544 -3.05 35.73 17.33
CA VAL A 544 -3.50 36.67 18.35
C VAL A 544 -4.67 36.07 19.11
N ILE A 545 -4.45 35.73 20.37
CA ILE A 545 -5.48 35.18 21.26
C ILE A 545 -6.11 36.33 22.03
N HIS A 546 -7.43 36.38 22.04
CA HIS A 546 -8.21 37.40 22.72
C HIS A 546 -9.13 36.78 23.77
N CYS A 547 -9.33 37.48 24.90
CA CYS A 547 -10.46 37.24 25.80
C CYS A 547 -11.50 38.34 25.61
N ASN A 548 -12.70 37.98 25.17
CA ASN A 548 -13.75 38.95 24.88
C ASN A 548 -14.36 39.59 26.15
N LEU A 549 -14.27 38.90 27.29
CA LEU A 549 -14.78 39.32 28.59
C LEU A 549 -13.88 40.37 29.26
N HIS A 550 -12.59 40.06 29.44
CA HIS A 550 -11.63 40.94 30.12
C HIS A 550 -10.82 41.84 29.18
N LYS A 551 -11.04 41.71 27.87
CA LYS A 551 -10.34 42.47 26.82
C LYS A 551 -8.82 42.23 26.76
N TYR A 552 -8.33 41.10 27.29
CA TYR A 552 -6.92 40.71 27.18
C TYR A 552 -6.57 40.25 25.77
N THR A 553 -5.32 40.48 25.37
CA THR A 553 -4.80 40.08 24.06
C THR A 553 -3.33 39.72 24.17
N ARG A 554 -2.93 38.57 23.60
CA ARG A 554 -1.52 38.17 23.41
C ARG A 554 -1.31 37.81 21.96
N HIS A 555 -0.12 38.11 21.44
CA HIS A 555 0.27 37.75 20.09
C HIS A 555 1.59 37.00 20.08
N GLY A 556 1.76 36.08 19.14
CA GLY A 556 2.98 35.31 18.99
C GLY A 556 3.05 34.52 17.69
N PRO A 557 4.18 33.84 17.43
CA PRO A 557 4.43 33.13 16.16
C PRO A 557 3.60 31.85 16.02
N THR A 558 3.51 31.04 17.09
CA THR A 558 2.80 29.76 17.09
C THR A 558 1.62 29.81 18.06
N LEU A 559 0.56 29.07 17.77
CA LEU A 559 -0.64 29.08 18.62
C LEU A 559 -0.36 28.59 20.04
N ASP A 560 0.39 27.49 20.18
CA ASP A 560 0.61 26.84 21.48
C ASP A 560 1.49 27.70 22.40
N SER A 561 2.62 28.23 21.91
CA SER A 561 3.47 29.13 22.73
C SER A 561 2.72 30.41 23.12
N THR A 562 1.94 30.97 22.19
CA THR A 562 1.11 32.16 22.47
C THR A 562 0.05 31.85 23.52
N TYR A 563 -0.53 30.66 23.49
CA TYR A 563 -1.53 30.23 24.45
C TYR A 563 -0.92 29.96 25.83
N ASP A 564 0.23 29.29 25.92
CA ASP A 564 0.90 29.04 27.20
C ASP A 564 1.25 30.36 27.91
N GLU A 565 1.75 31.34 27.18
CA GLU A 565 1.99 32.69 27.71
C GLU A 565 0.68 33.40 28.11
N PHE A 566 -0.34 33.37 27.24
CA PHE A 566 -1.65 33.96 27.55
C PHE A 566 -2.28 33.32 28.80
N ARG A 567 -2.13 32.00 28.94
CA ARG A 567 -2.66 31.23 30.06
C ARG A 567 -1.95 31.60 31.36
N SER A 568 -0.62 31.63 31.33
CA SER A 568 0.20 32.05 32.47
C SER A 568 -0.08 33.49 32.90
N ASP A 569 -0.19 34.41 31.94
CA ASP A 569 -0.38 35.84 32.22
C ASP A 569 -1.80 36.15 32.73
N TYR A 570 -2.83 35.45 32.22
CA TYR A 570 -4.23 35.86 32.39
C TYR A 570 -5.20 34.77 32.84
N CYS A 571 -5.02 33.50 32.46
CA CYS A 571 -6.05 32.47 32.68
C CYS A 571 -5.85 31.62 33.93
N ASP A 572 -4.61 31.29 34.32
CA ASP A 572 -4.33 30.35 35.42
C ASP A 572 -4.92 30.80 36.78
N HIS A 573 -5.17 32.11 36.91
CA HIS A 573 -5.76 32.73 38.10
C HIS A 573 -7.11 33.41 37.81
N CYS A 574 -7.73 33.14 36.65
CA CYS A 574 -8.96 33.79 36.23
C CYS A 574 -10.19 33.15 36.90
N PRO A 575 -11.00 33.90 37.66
CA PRO A 575 -12.21 33.37 38.28
C PRO A 575 -13.34 33.08 37.27
N ASP A 576 -13.28 33.68 36.07
CA ASP A 576 -14.32 33.61 35.04
C ASP A 576 -13.97 32.60 33.92
N GLN A 577 -13.03 31.69 34.16
CA GLN A 577 -12.70 30.65 33.18
C GLN A 577 -13.87 29.68 33.02
N ALA A 578 -14.42 29.63 31.80
CA ALA A 578 -15.59 28.80 31.49
C ALA A 578 -15.31 27.93 30.25
N PRO A 579 -14.87 26.67 30.39
CA PRO A 579 -14.60 25.78 29.26
C PRO A 579 -15.81 25.63 28.31
N ARG A 580 -15.53 25.43 27.02
CA ARG A 580 -16.59 25.10 26.05
C ARG A 580 -17.11 23.68 26.29
N SER A 581 -18.30 23.39 25.81
CA SER A 581 -18.86 22.03 25.80
C SER A 581 -17.89 21.05 25.11
N SER A 582 -17.86 19.79 25.57
CA SER A 582 -17.14 18.70 24.89
C SER A 582 -17.62 18.48 23.46
N ASP A 583 -18.88 18.82 23.17
CA ASP A 583 -19.50 18.64 21.86
C ASP A 583 -19.26 19.84 20.91
N TRP A 584 -18.61 20.90 21.40
CA TRP A 584 -18.28 22.05 20.57
C TRP A 584 -17.16 21.69 19.58
N LYS A 585 -17.32 22.08 18.32
CA LYS A 585 -16.31 21.91 17.27
C LYS A 585 -16.01 23.24 16.59
N TYR A 586 -14.74 23.46 16.29
CA TYR A 586 -14.31 24.60 15.49
C TYR A 586 -14.75 24.44 14.02
N THR A 587 -15.13 25.55 13.39
CA THR A 587 -15.33 25.66 11.93
C THR A 587 -14.82 27.02 11.45
N HIS A 588 -14.42 27.12 10.18
CA HIS A 588 -14.03 28.40 9.58
C HIS A 588 -15.18 29.44 9.64
N ALA A 589 -16.42 29.00 9.42
CA ALA A 589 -17.60 29.84 9.56
C ALA A 589 -17.76 30.40 10.98
N TRP A 590 -17.54 29.57 12.01
CA TRP A 590 -17.56 30.03 13.40
C TRP A 590 -16.49 31.08 13.67
N GLN A 591 -15.27 30.87 13.17
CA GLN A 591 -14.17 31.82 13.35
C GLN A 591 -14.44 33.17 12.68
N LEU A 592 -15.00 33.17 11.46
CA LEU A 592 -15.40 34.37 10.76
C LEU A 592 -16.51 35.12 11.53
N GLN A 593 -17.49 34.38 12.08
CA GLN A 593 -18.53 34.96 12.91
C GLN A 593 -17.96 35.60 14.18
N GLN A 594 -17.03 34.92 14.88
CA GLN A 594 -16.38 35.51 16.05
C GLN A 594 -15.56 36.75 15.70
N ASN A 595 -14.88 36.74 14.56
CA ASN A 595 -14.13 37.90 14.09
C ASN A 595 -15.05 39.10 13.81
N GLU A 596 -16.22 38.89 13.21
CA GLU A 596 -17.18 39.97 12.96
C GLU A 596 -17.83 40.47 14.25
N ILE A 597 -18.25 39.58 15.15
CA ILE A 597 -18.80 39.94 16.46
C ILE A 597 -17.80 40.79 17.25
N ASN A 598 -16.53 40.39 17.23
CA ASN A 598 -15.46 41.01 18.01
C ASN A 598 -14.59 41.95 17.17
N LYS A 599 -15.13 42.53 16.08
CA LYS A 599 -14.34 43.37 15.17
C LYS A 599 -13.66 44.56 15.84
N GLU A 600 -14.16 45.02 16.98
CA GLU A 600 -13.53 46.05 17.81
C GLU A 600 -12.12 45.67 18.30
N PHE A 601 -11.81 44.37 18.44
CA PHE A 601 -10.48 43.89 18.76
C PHE A 601 -9.54 43.92 17.55
N MET A 602 -10.09 43.77 16.35
CA MET A 602 -9.35 43.80 15.08
C MET A 602 -9.13 45.23 14.59
N VAL A 603 -10.09 46.11 14.85
CA VAL A 603 -9.94 47.56 14.73
C VAL A 603 -9.29 48.06 16.01
N GLY A 604 -8.00 47.78 16.19
CA GLY A 604 -7.26 48.34 17.33
C GLY A 604 -7.52 49.85 17.44
N PRO A 605 -7.41 50.44 18.66
CA PRO A 605 -7.63 51.87 18.84
C PRO A 605 -6.84 52.59 17.75
N ARG A 606 -7.50 53.46 16.96
CA ARG A 606 -6.80 54.35 16.04
C ARG A 606 -5.62 54.86 16.83
N ARG A 607 -4.40 54.47 16.45
CA ARG A 607 -3.22 55.02 17.07
C ARG A 607 -3.42 56.52 16.96
N SER A 608 -3.63 57.17 18.11
CA SER A 608 -3.13 58.52 18.30
C SER A 608 -1.76 58.50 17.65
N THR A 609 -1.60 59.33 16.63
CA THR A 609 -0.33 59.54 15.97
C THR A 609 0.67 59.99 17.03
N TYR A 610 1.30 59.03 17.71
CA TYR A 610 2.64 59.19 18.23
C TYR A 610 3.56 59.23 17.00
N SER A 611 3.47 60.38 16.34
CA SER A 611 4.51 61.02 15.58
C SER A 611 5.68 61.29 16.54
N SER A 612 6.41 60.23 16.88
CA SER A 612 7.76 60.34 17.43
C SER A 612 8.52 59.03 17.25
N ARG A 613 8.44 58.44 16.05
CA ARG A 613 9.70 57.98 15.47
C ARG A 613 10.34 59.23 14.87
N PRO A 614 11.59 59.57 15.22
CA PRO A 614 12.31 60.56 14.41
C PRO A 614 12.23 60.08 12.96
N PRO A 615 12.06 61.00 11.98
CA PRO A 615 12.14 60.61 10.59
C PRO A 615 13.39 59.75 10.42
N LEU A 616 13.26 58.62 9.73
CA LEU A 616 14.45 57.92 9.23
C LEU A 616 15.33 59.02 8.61
N PRO A 617 16.61 59.13 9.00
CA PRO A 617 17.48 60.11 8.37
C PRO A 617 17.34 59.91 6.86
N PRO A 618 17.21 60.98 6.06
CA PRO A 618 17.17 60.85 4.61
C PRO A 618 18.32 59.94 4.20
N ALA A 619 18.05 58.99 3.29
CA ALA A 619 19.10 58.14 2.74
C ALA A 619 20.30 59.02 2.40
N PRO A 620 21.53 58.68 2.86
CA PRO A 620 22.68 59.54 2.64
C PRO A 620 22.76 59.83 1.14
N SER A 621 22.78 61.11 0.79
CA SER A 621 22.89 61.54 -0.59
C SER A 621 24.12 60.88 -1.20
N ILE A 622 23.92 60.05 -2.22
CA ILE A 622 25.01 59.40 -2.94
C ILE A 622 25.91 60.52 -3.51
N PRO A 623 27.17 60.66 -3.06
CA PRO A 623 28.04 61.72 -3.54
C PRO A 623 28.35 61.49 -5.00
N MET A 624 28.48 62.53 -5.82
CA MET A 624 28.80 62.36 -7.25
C MET A 624 30.09 61.53 -7.47
N PRO A 625 30.20 60.77 -8.58
CA PRO A 625 31.38 59.96 -8.87
C PRO A 625 32.66 60.79 -8.82
N ALA A 626 33.64 60.38 -8.02
CA ALA A 626 34.91 61.09 -7.80
C ALA A 626 35.89 60.99 -8.99
N GLY A 627 35.37 60.90 -10.22
CA GLY A 627 36.13 60.85 -11.46
C GLY A 627 36.78 59.49 -11.78
N SER A 628 37.10 58.65 -10.78
CA SER A 628 37.77 57.36 -10.98
C SER A 628 37.24 56.21 -10.13
N CYS A 629 37.40 54.98 -10.62
CA CYS A 629 37.02 53.73 -9.96
C CYS A 629 37.96 53.41 -8.79
N ALA A 630 37.40 53.15 -7.61
CA ALA A 630 38.17 52.80 -6.42
C ALA A 630 38.93 51.47 -6.53
N ALA A 631 38.48 50.53 -7.37
CA ALA A 631 39.15 49.25 -7.57
C ALA A 631 40.30 49.30 -8.58
N CYS A 632 40.14 50.00 -9.71
CA CYS A 632 41.13 49.99 -10.80
C CYS A 632 41.84 51.32 -11.04
N GLY A 633 41.43 52.40 -10.37
CA GLY A 633 42.03 53.74 -10.51
C GLY A 633 41.76 54.44 -11.85
N LEU A 634 41.04 53.80 -12.78
CA LEU A 634 40.72 54.37 -14.08
C LEU A 634 39.57 55.38 -13.99
N GLY A 635 39.59 56.38 -14.88
CA GLY A 635 38.48 57.30 -15.05
C GLY A 635 37.18 56.58 -15.39
N PHE A 636 36.02 57.07 -14.94
CA PHE A 636 34.72 56.46 -15.30
C PHE A 636 34.39 56.59 -16.79
N GLU A 637 34.99 57.57 -17.47
CA GLU A 637 34.91 57.71 -18.93
C GLU A 637 35.55 56.50 -19.66
N ASP A 638 36.62 55.94 -19.10
CA ASP A 638 37.38 54.84 -19.70
C ASP A 638 36.97 53.46 -19.16
N SER A 639 36.30 53.41 -18.01
CA SER A 639 36.07 52.17 -17.27
C SER A 639 34.61 51.72 -17.21
N GLY A 640 33.69 52.50 -17.77
CA GLY A 640 32.27 52.18 -17.82
C GLY A 640 31.47 52.84 -16.70
N PRO A 641 30.13 52.71 -16.73
CA PRO A 641 29.24 53.43 -15.82
C PRO A 641 29.62 53.19 -14.35
N PRO A 642 29.69 54.26 -13.53
CA PRO A 642 29.97 54.16 -12.12
C PRO A 642 28.77 53.57 -11.37
N TRP A 643 29.04 52.74 -10.36
CA TRP A 643 28.06 52.29 -9.38
C TRP A 643 28.58 52.52 -7.96
N TRP A 644 27.68 52.85 -7.03
CA TRP A 644 28.03 53.21 -5.66
C TRP A 644 27.85 52.00 -4.74
N CYS A 645 28.90 51.64 -4.00
CA CYS A 645 28.75 50.65 -2.93
C CYS A 645 28.32 51.35 -1.64
N GLY A 646 27.07 51.13 -1.22
CA GLY A 646 26.54 51.67 0.03
C GLY A 646 27.28 51.21 1.30
N HIS A 647 27.98 50.06 1.24
CA HIS A 647 28.76 49.53 2.35
C HIS A 647 30.14 50.18 2.47
N CYS A 648 30.87 50.30 1.35
CA CYS A 648 32.21 50.88 1.33
C CYS A 648 32.21 52.41 1.18
N GLN A 649 31.05 53.00 0.84
CA GLN A 649 30.90 54.42 0.52
C GLN A 649 31.91 54.90 -0.55
N THR A 650 32.10 54.10 -1.60
CA THR A 650 33.01 54.39 -2.72
C THR A 650 32.39 54.01 -4.06
N TRP A 651 32.90 54.64 -5.13
CA TRP A 651 32.47 54.39 -6.49
C TRP A 651 33.34 53.33 -7.19
N PHE A 652 32.69 52.41 -7.90
CA PHE A 652 33.32 51.36 -8.69
C PHE A 652 32.83 51.40 -10.14
N CYS A 653 33.62 50.89 -11.08
CA CYS A 653 33.20 50.77 -12.47
C CYS A 653 32.56 49.39 -12.73
N SER A 654 31.78 49.29 -13.80
CA SER A 654 31.06 48.08 -14.19
C SER A 654 31.92 47.01 -14.84
N ARG A 655 33.26 47.11 -14.81
CA ARG A 655 34.14 46.05 -15.34
C ARG A 655 34.05 44.82 -14.45
N GLN A 656 33.88 43.64 -15.06
CA GLN A 656 33.74 42.37 -14.36
C GLN A 656 34.86 42.15 -13.31
N ALA A 657 36.13 42.43 -13.65
CA ALA A 657 37.23 42.30 -12.70
C ALA A 657 37.11 43.21 -11.45
N CYS A 658 36.48 44.40 -11.58
CA CYS A 658 36.22 45.29 -10.44
C CYS A 658 35.03 44.82 -9.62
N VAL A 659 33.99 44.29 -10.27
CA VAL A 659 32.82 43.67 -9.61
C VAL A 659 33.24 42.41 -8.84
N ASP A 660 34.01 41.53 -9.47
CA ASP A 660 34.51 40.28 -8.89
C ASP A 660 35.45 40.53 -7.71
N SER A 661 36.30 41.55 -7.79
CA SER A 661 37.18 41.95 -6.67
C SER A 661 36.41 42.41 -5.42
N HIS A 662 35.11 42.70 -5.59
CA HIS A 662 34.23 43.25 -4.56
C HIS A 662 33.14 42.27 -4.07
N GLU A 663 33.19 40.98 -4.48
CA GLU A 663 32.20 39.92 -4.14
C GLU A 663 31.97 39.66 -2.64
N LYS A 664 32.68 40.33 -1.73
CA LYS A 664 32.51 40.17 -0.27
C LYS A 664 31.35 40.97 0.33
N HIS A 665 30.66 41.81 -0.44
CA HIS A 665 29.51 42.58 0.05
C HIS A 665 28.29 42.39 -0.87
N PRO A 666 27.13 41.97 -0.35
CA PRO A 666 25.92 41.82 -1.16
C PRO A 666 25.55 43.18 -1.78
N TRP A 667 25.21 43.15 -3.06
CA TRP A 667 24.67 44.27 -3.82
C TRP A 667 23.60 45.02 -3.00
N PRO A 668 23.74 46.35 -2.77
CA PRO A 668 22.62 47.14 -2.32
C PRO A 668 21.78 47.58 -3.52
N PHE A 669 20.48 47.69 -3.30
CA PHE A 669 19.49 48.33 -4.18
C PHE A 669 19.90 49.75 -4.59
#